data_AF-A0A7W8YEA2-F1
#
_entry.id   AF-A0A7W8YEA2-F1
#
_cell.length_a   1.000
_cell.length_b   1.000
_cell.length_c   1.000
_cell.angle_alpha   90.00
_cell.angle_beta   90.00
_cell.angle_gamma   90.00
#
_symmetry.space_group_name_H-M   'P 1'
#
loop_
_entity.id
_entity.type
_entity.pdbx_description
1 polymer ?
#
loop_
_entity_poly.entity_id
_entity_poly.type
_entity_poly.pdbx_seq_one_letter_code
_entity_poly.pdbx_strand_id
1 'polypeptide(L)'
;MFLIRTLLLGCVATLCALPVFAATPATPAIPATQPAADAAAAPARPRIALVLSGGGARGFAHIGVLKVLQELHVPIDMVVGTSMGGVVGGAYAAGASVADLEKMARETNWDRVLADRPARDDLIFRRREEDLLLPSRIEFGVSRNGISTPPAAASNAALEMALNRLLPAGMRDRPASQLPLPFRSVASDLVNGELVELVDTPLFLSMRASLAVPGVFAPVRVNNRLVVDGGLVRNLPVDMARAMGADIIIAVNVGTPLAPEKELGSAIGVAQQMLQILTEQNVQRSIKELHPQDILVAPDLAGVSFLDFQNYARAMRAGEQAAQALAARLAPLALPPEQYAAREQLRLAAPALLDVALPLTRLTVESEGQINPRILEAQSGLVEGQLVSQEDVLKAASKLYGRGDVARVESEVVDVGEQREVTLKATEAPWASNRLRVGLELASDFNDKNTFAIKLMHVRSNLNDWGGELRSLVQIGTDRNFSIQYFQPLGAGSPWYLAPTIQYNSSSLDLFDKGRRTARMSYNGQGAYLALGRQFGYWGDLQVGVARSESRGNISIPADLGAPEARALGTTKFVKFRADTLDAPGFPTRGMLIDATWTQSSTTGSAEKALGQSSVSVMKALGSGNWAGHVYGEWARAQRGEAPLSLGGFLRLSGTPSDSVSGRSIALARFVMARRIGSLPTTFGGAVRAGFSVEMGGGFDQSEPLRRSVFTQASSVFLAVDTRFGPAYLATGSSKGNTGTVYLFLGPVW
;
A
#
# COMPACT_ATOMS: atom_id res chain seq x y z
N MET A 1 29.71 47.87 1.37
CA MET A 1 30.48 49.08 1.75
C MET A 1 29.55 50.27 1.59
N PHE A 2 28.73 50.59 2.58
CA PHE A 2 28.98 51.42 3.78
C PHE A 2 28.71 52.92 3.55
N LEU A 3 27.80 53.42 4.41
CA LEU A 3 27.43 54.78 4.80
C LEU A 3 26.34 55.53 3.95
N ILE A 4 25.12 55.84 4.48
CA ILE A 4 24.73 56.75 5.61
C ILE A 4 24.83 58.22 5.13
N ARG A 5 23.83 59.13 5.13
CA ARG A 5 22.78 59.45 6.14
C ARG A 5 21.92 60.66 5.67
N THR A 6 20.62 60.68 6.00
CA THR A 6 19.80 61.77 6.66
C THR A 6 19.83 63.26 6.20
N LEU A 7 18.95 64.21 6.55
CA LEU A 7 18.01 64.46 7.68
C LEU A 7 17.15 65.73 7.37
N LEU A 8 15.89 65.75 7.85
CA LEU A 8 15.03 66.85 8.35
C LEU A 8 14.95 68.26 7.70
N LEU A 9 13.71 68.80 7.61
CA LEU A 9 13.37 70.11 8.24
C LEU A 9 11.85 70.34 8.40
N GLY A 10 11.40 70.44 9.67
CA GLY A 10 10.75 71.63 10.27
C GLY A 10 9.40 72.18 9.79
N CYS A 11 8.37 72.00 10.63
CA CYS A 11 7.19 72.89 10.79
C CYS A 11 7.57 74.31 11.25
N VAL A 12 6.71 75.32 10.98
CA VAL A 12 6.10 76.27 11.96
C VAL A 12 5.21 77.31 11.23
N ALA A 13 3.99 77.49 11.78
CA ALA A 13 3.05 78.64 11.90
C ALA A 13 3.24 79.92 11.02
N THR A 14 2.24 80.72 10.65
CA THR A 14 1.02 81.19 11.37
C THR A 14 0.09 81.98 10.42
N LEU A 15 -1.17 82.12 10.82
CA LEU A 15 -2.31 82.83 10.25
C LEU A 15 -2.06 84.17 9.49
N CYS A 16 -2.80 84.36 8.39
CA CYS A 16 -3.48 85.62 8.04
C CYS A 16 -4.76 85.30 7.24
N ALA A 17 -5.87 85.91 7.67
CA ALA A 17 -7.22 85.72 7.17
C ALA A 17 -7.58 86.74 6.06
N LEU A 18 -8.44 86.33 5.11
CA LEU A 18 -9.71 86.95 4.67
C LEU A 18 -10.14 86.47 3.26
N PRO A 19 -11.45 86.54 2.89
CA PRO A 19 -12.16 85.49 2.14
C PRO A 19 -12.36 85.82 0.66
N VAL A 20 -12.58 84.80 -0.18
CA VAL A 20 -13.18 84.95 -1.52
C VAL A 20 -14.18 83.82 -1.80
N PHE A 21 -15.30 84.23 -2.37
CA PHE A 21 -16.54 83.54 -2.73
C PHE A 21 -16.40 82.16 -3.39
N ALA A 22 -17.29 81.23 -3.00
CA ALA A 22 -17.62 80.03 -3.75
C ALA A 22 -19.05 80.13 -4.30
N ALA A 23 -19.20 79.96 -5.62
CA ALA A 23 -20.48 79.76 -6.28
C ALA A 23 -20.35 78.67 -7.35
N THR A 24 -21.29 77.73 -7.29
CA THR A 24 -21.51 76.52 -8.07
C THR A 24 -21.89 76.77 -9.54
N PRO A 25 -21.67 75.79 -10.42
CA PRO A 25 -22.59 75.51 -11.52
C PRO A 25 -23.29 74.15 -11.37
N ALA A 26 -24.53 74.10 -11.85
CA ALA A 26 -25.48 73.00 -11.75
C ALA A 26 -25.58 72.17 -13.05
N THR A 27 -26.54 71.22 -13.02
CA THR A 27 -27.22 70.42 -14.08
C THR A 27 -26.61 69.08 -14.54
N PRO A 28 -27.44 68.06 -14.91
CA PRO A 28 -28.89 67.87 -14.73
C PRO A 28 -29.30 66.52 -14.07
N ALA A 29 -30.57 66.48 -13.67
CA ALA A 29 -31.23 65.34 -13.00
C ALA A 29 -31.50 64.15 -13.94
N ILE A 30 -31.22 62.94 -13.45
CA ILE A 30 -31.63 61.65 -14.03
C ILE A 30 -33.03 61.32 -13.47
N PRO A 31 -33.98 60.81 -14.27
CA PRO A 31 -35.35 60.58 -13.81
C PRO A 31 -35.39 59.48 -12.76
N ALA A 32 -36.11 59.73 -11.67
CA ALA A 32 -36.50 58.71 -10.71
C ALA A 32 -37.37 57.67 -11.43
N THR A 33 -36.80 56.49 -11.69
CA THR A 33 -37.56 55.32 -12.10
C THR A 33 -38.36 54.87 -10.88
N GLN A 34 -39.69 54.95 -10.96
CA GLN A 34 -40.57 54.32 -9.98
C GLN A 34 -40.21 52.84 -9.86
N PRO A 35 -40.29 52.24 -8.65
CA PRO A 35 -40.19 50.79 -8.53
C PRO A 35 -41.31 50.19 -9.35
N ALA A 36 -40.94 49.43 -10.39
CA ALA A 36 -41.89 48.62 -11.14
C ALA A 36 -42.65 47.75 -10.13
N ALA A 37 -43.96 47.91 -10.13
CA ALA A 37 -44.89 47.06 -9.39
C ALA A 37 -44.56 45.60 -9.65
N ASP A 38 -44.60 44.81 -8.57
CA ASP A 38 -44.54 43.34 -8.51
C ASP A 38 -44.59 42.65 -9.88
N ALA A 39 -43.42 42.39 -10.45
CA ALA A 39 -43.24 41.17 -11.21
C ALA A 39 -43.35 40.05 -10.19
N ALA A 40 -44.56 39.50 -10.03
CA ALA A 40 -44.84 38.34 -9.19
C ALA A 40 -43.69 37.35 -9.35
N ALA A 41 -42.87 37.23 -8.30
CA ALA A 41 -41.73 36.33 -8.28
C ALA A 41 -42.26 34.94 -8.64
N ALA A 42 -41.76 34.38 -9.75
CA ALA A 42 -42.02 32.99 -10.08
C ALA A 42 -41.77 32.16 -8.81
N PRO A 43 -42.68 31.26 -8.43
CA PRO A 43 -42.54 30.53 -7.16
C PRO A 43 -41.15 29.89 -7.11
N ALA A 44 -40.38 30.22 -6.07
CA ALA A 44 -39.03 29.73 -5.92
C ALA A 44 -39.07 28.19 -5.94
N ARG A 45 -38.29 27.58 -6.83
CA ARG A 45 -38.23 26.11 -6.95
C ARG A 45 -37.88 25.48 -5.60
N PRO A 46 -38.38 24.27 -5.29
CA PRO A 46 -37.98 23.58 -4.07
C PRO A 46 -36.47 23.36 -4.04
N ARG A 47 -35.86 23.53 -2.86
CA ARG A 47 -34.46 23.20 -2.61
C ARG A 47 -34.32 21.69 -2.43
N ILE A 48 -33.48 21.08 -3.25
CA ILE A 48 -33.31 19.63 -3.30
C ILE A 48 -31.99 19.24 -2.63
N ALA A 49 -32.07 18.42 -1.59
CA ALA A 49 -30.90 17.83 -0.95
C ALA A 49 -30.66 16.41 -1.44
N LEU A 50 -29.40 16.07 -1.71
CA LEU A 50 -28.95 14.71 -1.93
C LEU A 50 -28.31 14.16 -0.64
N VAL A 51 -28.90 13.13 -0.06
CA VAL A 51 -28.40 12.48 1.16
C VAL A 51 -27.81 11.14 0.81
N LEU A 52 -26.51 10.95 1.05
CA LEU A 52 -25.75 9.77 0.65
C LEU A 52 -25.27 8.99 1.87
N SER A 53 -25.76 7.77 2.02
CA SER A 53 -25.37 6.93 3.16
C SER A 53 -23.99 6.29 3.06
N GLY A 54 -23.48 5.79 4.18
CA GLY A 54 -22.30 4.94 4.23
C GLY A 54 -22.59 3.49 3.83
N GLY A 55 -21.58 2.83 3.25
CA GLY A 55 -21.67 1.43 2.81
C GLY A 55 -20.37 0.83 2.26
N GLY A 56 -19.21 1.46 2.51
CA GLY A 56 -17.94 1.00 1.96
C GLY A 56 -17.98 0.91 0.43
N ALA A 57 -17.57 -0.23 -0.14
CA ALA A 57 -17.61 -0.51 -1.58
C ALA A 57 -19.00 -0.36 -2.20
N ARG A 58 -20.08 -0.57 -1.44
CA ARG A 58 -21.46 -0.41 -1.93
C ARG A 58 -21.79 1.04 -2.28
N GLY A 59 -21.06 2.01 -1.71
CA GLY A 59 -21.22 3.42 -1.99
C GLY A 59 -20.87 3.85 -3.41
N PHE A 60 -20.25 3.00 -4.24
CA PHE A 60 -20.12 3.28 -5.68
C PHE A 60 -21.49 3.37 -6.39
N ALA A 61 -22.56 2.83 -5.81
CA ALA A 61 -23.92 3.03 -6.31
C ALA A 61 -24.33 4.51 -6.33
N HIS A 62 -23.80 5.34 -5.43
CA HIS A 62 -24.05 6.79 -5.43
C HIS A 62 -23.64 7.45 -6.74
N ILE A 63 -22.56 6.98 -7.38
CA ILE A 63 -22.10 7.49 -8.68
C ILE A 63 -23.13 7.17 -9.77
N GLY A 64 -23.69 5.96 -9.76
CA GLY A 64 -24.76 5.57 -10.68
C GLY A 64 -26.03 6.39 -10.49
N VAL A 65 -26.39 6.72 -9.24
CA VAL A 65 -27.52 7.62 -8.96
C VAL A 65 -27.24 9.02 -9.50
N LEU A 66 -26.07 9.59 -9.24
CA LEU A 66 -25.67 10.90 -9.75
C LEU A 66 -25.74 10.98 -11.28
N LYS A 67 -25.32 9.92 -11.97
CA LYS A 67 -25.40 9.83 -13.43
C LYS A 67 -26.85 9.96 -13.94
N VAL A 68 -27.79 9.25 -13.31
CA VAL A 68 -29.20 9.34 -13.70
C VAL A 68 -29.81 10.69 -13.35
N LEU A 69 -29.46 11.27 -12.20
CA LEU A 69 -29.90 12.63 -11.85
C LEU A 69 -29.38 13.66 -12.87
N GLN A 70 -28.15 13.48 -13.36
CA GLN A 70 -27.57 14.31 -14.41
C GLN A 70 -28.28 14.12 -15.76
N GLU A 71 -28.55 12.88 -16.17
CA GLU A 71 -29.31 12.57 -17.40
C GLU A 71 -30.73 13.13 -17.38
N LEU A 72 -31.37 13.19 -16.21
CA LEU A 72 -32.70 13.75 -16.02
C LEU A 72 -32.70 15.26 -15.72
N HIS A 73 -31.53 15.92 -15.69
CA HIS A 73 -31.38 17.34 -15.35
C HIS A 73 -31.98 17.74 -13.98
N VAL A 74 -31.96 16.84 -13.00
CA VAL A 74 -32.45 17.11 -11.64
C VAL A 74 -31.39 17.93 -10.89
N PRO A 75 -31.69 19.16 -10.45
CA PRO A 75 -30.71 19.99 -9.75
C PRO A 75 -30.49 19.49 -8.33
N ILE A 76 -29.25 19.62 -7.85
CA ILE A 76 -28.89 19.40 -6.46
C ILE A 76 -28.51 20.76 -5.85
N ASP A 77 -29.06 21.06 -4.68
CA ASP A 77 -28.81 22.31 -3.93
C ASP A 77 -27.90 22.15 -2.73
N MET A 78 -27.84 20.95 -2.19
CA MET A 78 -26.98 20.62 -1.08
C MET A 78 -26.75 19.12 -1.04
N VAL A 79 -25.63 18.73 -0.44
CA VAL A 79 -25.26 17.33 -0.27
C VAL A 79 -24.94 17.06 1.19
N VAL A 80 -25.48 15.96 1.72
CA VAL A 80 -25.10 15.46 3.05
C VAL A 80 -24.65 14.02 2.91
N GLY A 81 -23.48 13.69 3.44
CA GLY A 81 -22.88 12.37 3.22
C GLY A 81 -22.27 11.73 4.48
N THR A 82 -22.37 10.41 4.56
CA THR A 82 -21.68 9.61 5.59
C THR A 82 -20.74 8.61 4.93
N SER A 83 -19.52 8.45 5.45
CA SER A 83 -18.56 7.44 4.98
C SER A 83 -18.31 7.57 3.47
N MET A 84 -18.51 6.51 2.68
CA MET A 84 -18.41 6.58 1.22
C MET A 84 -19.36 7.62 0.58
N GLY A 85 -20.53 7.86 1.18
CA GLY A 85 -21.42 8.95 0.77
C GLY A 85 -20.81 10.34 1.03
N GLY A 86 -20.02 10.50 2.09
CA GLY A 86 -19.23 11.70 2.36
C GLY A 86 -18.11 11.90 1.36
N VAL A 87 -17.46 10.82 0.92
CA VAL A 87 -16.41 10.86 -0.12
C VAL A 87 -16.98 11.25 -1.48
N VAL A 88 -17.99 10.52 -1.97
CA VAL A 88 -18.62 10.79 -3.27
C VAL A 88 -19.30 12.16 -3.26
N GLY A 89 -20.05 12.46 -2.20
CA GLY A 89 -20.77 13.71 -2.04
C GLY A 89 -19.86 14.92 -1.88
N GLY A 90 -18.79 14.80 -1.09
CA GLY A 90 -17.81 15.87 -0.87
C GLY A 90 -17.03 16.20 -2.14
N ALA A 91 -16.57 15.20 -2.87
CA ALA A 91 -15.91 15.40 -4.16
C ALA A 91 -16.85 16.02 -5.20
N TYR A 92 -18.09 15.54 -5.30
CA TYR A 92 -19.10 16.13 -6.19
C TYR A 92 -19.38 17.58 -5.83
N ALA A 93 -19.57 17.88 -4.54
CA ALA A 93 -19.83 19.24 -4.06
C ALA A 93 -18.65 20.20 -4.29
N ALA A 94 -17.42 19.67 -4.29
CA ALA A 94 -16.20 20.40 -4.58
C ALA A 94 -15.93 20.63 -6.08
N GLY A 95 -16.76 20.06 -6.97
CA GLY A 95 -16.64 20.27 -8.42
C GLY A 95 -16.07 19.10 -9.21
N ALA A 96 -15.93 17.90 -8.62
CA ALA A 96 -15.63 16.70 -9.42
C ALA A 96 -16.82 16.34 -10.32
N SER A 97 -16.58 15.98 -11.58
CA SER A 97 -17.63 15.49 -12.47
C SER A 97 -18.01 14.05 -12.16
N VAL A 98 -19.17 13.60 -12.65
CA VAL A 98 -19.54 12.17 -12.59
C VAL A 98 -18.46 11.31 -13.26
N ALA A 99 -17.91 11.76 -14.39
CA ALA A 99 -16.82 11.06 -15.07
C ALA A 99 -15.54 10.94 -14.23
N ASP A 100 -15.20 11.96 -13.43
CA ASP A 100 -14.06 11.90 -12.49
C ASP A 100 -14.30 10.89 -11.37
N LEU A 101 -15.53 10.83 -10.85
CA LEU A 101 -15.93 9.84 -9.85
C LEU A 101 -15.86 8.41 -10.42
N GLU A 102 -16.35 8.18 -11.65
CA GLU A 102 -16.23 6.89 -12.34
C GLU A 102 -14.77 6.51 -12.59
N LYS A 103 -13.95 7.48 -13.01
CA LYS A 103 -12.52 7.31 -13.21
C LYS A 103 -11.83 6.89 -11.92
N MET A 104 -12.13 7.55 -10.80
CA MET A 104 -11.61 7.21 -9.48
C MET A 104 -11.98 5.78 -9.09
N ALA A 105 -13.24 5.37 -9.25
CA ALA A 105 -13.69 4.02 -8.91
C ALA A 105 -12.94 2.94 -9.72
N ARG A 106 -12.71 3.21 -11.02
CA ARG A 106 -12.07 2.29 -11.97
C ARG A 106 -10.55 2.22 -11.84
N GLU A 107 -9.88 3.35 -11.65
CA GLU A 107 -8.42 3.45 -11.77
C GLU A 107 -7.69 3.40 -10.41
N THR A 108 -8.41 3.52 -9.30
CA THR A 108 -7.83 3.37 -7.96
C THR A 108 -7.52 1.90 -7.67
N ASN A 109 -6.30 1.65 -7.19
CA ASN A 109 -5.92 0.32 -6.70
C ASN A 109 -6.45 0.11 -5.27
N TRP A 110 -7.69 -0.36 -5.15
CA TRP A 110 -8.35 -0.58 -3.87
C TRP A 110 -7.68 -1.67 -3.01
N ASP A 111 -7.01 -2.63 -3.62
CA ASP A 111 -6.25 -3.64 -2.88
C ASP A 111 -5.11 -2.99 -2.09
N ARG A 112 -4.48 -1.92 -2.64
CA ARG A 112 -3.47 -1.12 -1.91
C ARG A 112 -4.09 -0.27 -0.81
N VAL A 113 -5.29 0.28 -1.03
CA VAL A 113 -6.01 1.07 -0.01
C VAL A 113 -6.36 0.20 1.20
N LEU A 114 -6.78 -1.03 0.96
CA LEU A 114 -7.16 -1.99 2.00
C LEU A 114 -6.00 -2.80 2.58
N ALA A 115 -4.77 -2.61 2.08
CA ALA A 115 -3.61 -3.36 2.53
C ALA A 115 -3.12 -2.90 3.91
N ASP A 116 -2.73 -3.84 4.75
CA ASP A 116 -2.17 -3.62 6.10
C ASP A 116 -0.75 -3.03 6.09
N ARG A 117 -0.08 -3.07 4.93
CA ARG A 117 1.28 -2.58 4.71
C ARG A 117 1.36 -1.89 3.34
N PRO A 118 2.27 -0.91 3.14
CA PRO A 118 2.58 -0.40 1.80
C PRO A 118 2.88 -1.52 0.80
N ALA A 119 2.57 -1.27 -0.47
CA ALA A 119 2.83 -2.25 -1.53
C ALA A 119 4.33 -2.59 -1.58
N ARG A 120 4.64 -3.85 -1.82
CA ARG A 120 6.03 -4.34 -1.77
C ARG A 120 6.94 -3.59 -2.75
N ASP A 121 6.43 -3.26 -3.93
CA ASP A 121 7.11 -2.50 -4.98
C ASP A 121 7.28 -1.00 -4.67
N ASP A 122 6.73 -0.52 -3.54
CA ASP A 122 6.98 0.82 -3.00
C ASP A 122 7.98 0.78 -1.82
N LEU A 123 8.22 -0.39 -1.22
CA LEU A 123 9.14 -0.58 -0.09
C LEU A 123 10.60 -0.25 -0.43
N ILE A 124 11.35 0.27 0.54
CA ILE A 124 12.82 0.33 0.42
C ILE A 124 13.42 -1.08 0.32
N PHE A 125 14.55 -1.18 -0.38
CA PHE A 125 15.21 -2.46 -0.69
C PHE A 125 15.41 -3.36 0.55
N ARG A 126 15.82 -2.78 1.68
CA ARG A 126 16.05 -3.54 2.93
C ARG A 126 14.78 -4.21 3.47
N ARG A 127 13.63 -3.56 3.33
CA ARG A 127 12.32 -4.12 3.72
C ARG A 127 11.84 -5.20 2.75
N ARG A 128 12.19 -5.11 1.45
CA ARG A 128 11.94 -6.18 0.46
C ARG A 128 12.79 -7.41 0.71
N GLU A 129 14.05 -7.22 1.09
CA GLU A 129 14.96 -8.31 1.47
C GLU A 129 14.36 -9.13 2.62
N GLU A 130 13.77 -8.48 3.61
CA GLU A 130 13.12 -9.18 4.71
C GLU A 130 11.93 -10.03 4.27
N ASP A 131 11.17 -9.58 3.26
CA ASP A 131 10.05 -10.36 2.71
C ASP A 131 10.52 -11.61 1.95
N LEU A 132 11.76 -11.62 1.47
CA LEU A 132 12.39 -12.82 0.91
C LEU A 132 12.92 -13.75 2.02
N LEU A 133 13.45 -13.19 3.12
CA LEU A 133 13.98 -13.95 4.25
C LEU A 133 12.88 -14.59 5.11
N LEU A 134 11.76 -13.87 5.29
CA LEU A 134 10.60 -14.26 6.09
C LEU A 134 9.33 -13.74 5.40
N PRO A 135 8.69 -14.53 4.51
CA PRO A 135 7.53 -14.10 3.73
C PRO A 135 6.26 -13.83 4.55
N SER A 136 6.18 -14.33 5.78
CA SER A 136 5.07 -14.05 6.70
C SER A 136 4.93 -12.56 6.96
N ARG A 137 3.68 -12.09 6.95
CA ARG A 137 3.29 -10.69 7.21
C ARG A 137 2.84 -10.47 8.65
N ILE A 138 2.95 -11.49 9.51
CA ILE A 138 2.63 -11.37 10.92
C ILE A 138 3.75 -10.58 11.59
N GLU A 139 3.43 -9.35 11.97
CA GLU A 139 4.36 -8.39 12.55
C GLU A 139 3.75 -7.72 13.78
N PHE A 140 4.59 -7.49 14.78
CA PHE A 140 4.24 -6.84 16.03
C PHE A 140 5.25 -5.75 16.37
N GLY A 141 4.76 -4.63 16.93
CA GLY A 141 5.59 -3.63 17.58
C GLY A 141 6.01 -4.09 18.97
N VAL A 142 7.25 -3.83 19.34
CA VAL A 142 7.80 -4.17 20.67
C VAL A 142 8.19 -2.88 21.38
N SER A 143 7.53 -2.60 22.49
CA SER A 143 7.79 -1.42 23.33
C SER A 143 8.04 -1.82 24.78
N ARG A 144 8.46 -0.86 25.62
CA ARG A 144 8.54 -1.09 27.09
C ARG A 144 7.19 -1.42 27.72
N ASN A 145 6.10 -0.99 27.10
CA ASN A 145 4.73 -1.18 27.59
C ASN A 145 4.12 -2.50 27.09
N GLY A 146 4.89 -3.35 26.40
CA GLY A 146 4.46 -4.63 25.86
C GLY A 146 4.48 -4.68 24.34
N ILE A 147 3.77 -5.69 23.81
CA ILE A 147 3.63 -5.99 22.39
C ILE A 147 2.39 -5.27 21.86
N SER A 148 2.51 -4.56 20.74
CA SER A 148 1.39 -3.90 20.06
C SER A 148 1.19 -4.49 18.66
N THR A 149 -0.06 -4.55 18.21
CA THR A 149 -0.38 -4.81 16.81
C THR A 149 -0.46 -3.48 16.04
N PRO A 150 -0.23 -3.48 14.72
CA PRO A 150 -0.53 -2.32 13.90
C PRO A 150 -1.97 -1.84 14.12
N PRO A 151 -2.22 -0.52 14.21
CA PRO A 151 -3.51 0.04 14.65
C PRO A 151 -4.65 -0.10 13.65
N ALA A 152 -4.40 -0.53 12.41
CA ALA A 152 -5.39 -0.66 11.35
C ALA A 152 -5.11 -1.88 10.47
N ALA A 153 -6.18 -2.50 9.93
CA ALA A 153 -6.07 -3.57 8.96
C ALA A 153 -5.79 -3.06 7.53
N ALA A 154 -5.91 -1.74 7.31
CA ALA A 154 -5.72 -1.07 6.02
C ALA A 154 -4.84 0.19 6.14
N SER A 155 -4.28 0.63 5.02
CA SER A 155 -3.36 1.76 4.92
C SER A 155 -4.09 3.10 4.95
N ASN A 156 -3.85 3.89 6.01
CA ASN A 156 -4.37 5.25 6.09
C ASN A 156 -3.84 6.14 4.95
N ALA A 157 -2.56 6.03 4.60
CA ALA A 157 -1.98 6.92 3.59
C ALA A 157 -2.41 6.56 2.16
N ALA A 158 -2.55 5.27 1.83
CA ALA A 158 -3.07 4.88 0.51
C ALA A 158 -4.51 5.37 0.32
N LEU A 159 -5.33 5.30 1.38
CA LEU A 159 -6.65 5.91 1.40
C LEU A 159 -6.56 7.43 1.21
N GLU A 160 -5.74 8.11 2.01
CA GLU A 160 -5.54 9.56 1.95
C GLU A 160 -5.06 10.02 0.56
N MET A 161 -4.19 9.27 -0.10
CA MET A 161 -3.78 9.54 -1.48
C MET A 161 -4.92 9.36 -2.49
N ALA A 162 -5.73 8.30 -2.35
CA ALA A 162 -6.90 8.09 -3.21
C ALA A 162 -7.92 9.22 -3.04
N LEU A 163 -8.19 9.64 -1.80
CA LEU A 163 -9.05 10.80 -1.51
C LEU A 163 -8.46 12.09 -2.09
N ASN A 164 -7.15 12.29 -2.01
CA ASN A 164 -6.53 13.51 -2.53
C ASN A 164 -6.62 13.61 -4.05
N ARG A 165 -6.42 12.50 -4.77
CA ARG A 165 -6.55 12.45 -6.24
C ARG A 165 -7.97 12.68 -6.74
N LEU A 166 -8.96 12.42 -5.89
CA LEU A 166 -10.36 12.63 -6.20
C LEU A 166 -10.77 14.11 -6.12
N LEU A 167 -10.09 14.90 -5.30
CA LEU A 167 -10.44 16.30 -5.10
C LEU A 167 -9.90 17.19 -6.21
N PRO A 168 -10.72 18.14 -6.72
CA PRO A 168 -10.21 19.20 -7.59
C PRO A 168 -9.10 20.02 -6.92
N ALA A 169 -8.18 20.55 -7.73
CA ALA A 169 -7.05 21.35 -7.24
C ALA A 169 -7.53 22.55 -6.39
N GLY A 170 -6.87 22.79 -5.26
CA GLY A 170 -7.19 23.89 -4.34
C GLY A 170 -8.47 23.70 -3.51
N MET A 171 -9.16 22.54 -3.59
CA MET A 171 -10.33 22.24 -2.76
C MET A 171 -10.01 21.45 -1.49
N ARG A 172 -8.83 20.80 -1.42
CA ARG A 172 -8.42 19.93 -0.32
C ARG A 172 -8.60 20.56 1.06
N ASP A 173 -8.05 21.76 1.24
CA ASP A 173 -7.95 22.41 2.55
C ASP A 173 -9.05 23.46 2.78
N ARG A 174 -9.95 23.66 1.80
CA ARG A 174 -11.11 24.54 1.97
C ARG A 174 -12.07 23.94 2.99
N PRO A 175 -12.63 24.74 3.91
CA PRO A 175 -13.71 24.29 4.78
C PRO A 175 -14.88 23.75 3.95
N ALA A 176 -15.49 22.64 4.39
CA ALA A 176 -16.64 22.04 3.72
C ALA A 176 -17.83 23.02 3.56
N SER A 177 -17.96 24.01 4.44
CA SER A 177 -18.94 25.09 4.36
C SER A 177 -18.71 26.09 3.21
N GLN A 178 -17.53 26.10 2.58
CA GLN A 178 -17.12 27.05 1.54
C GLN A 178 -17.03 26.42 0.13
N LEU A 179 -17.64 25.25 -0.07
CA LEU A 179 -17.66 24.58 -1.37
C LEU A 179 -18.68 25.22 -2.34
N PRO A 180 -18.50 25.06 -3.66
CA PRO A 180 -19.44 25.56 -4.66
C PRO A 180 -20.88 25.07 -4.43
N LEU A 181 -21.03 23.84 -3.95
CA LEU A 181 -22.29 23.27 -3.51
C LEU A 181 -22.26 23.05 -1.99
N PRO A 182 -23.24 23.55 -1.23
CA PRO A 182 -23.32 23.33 0.21
C PRO A 182 -23.18 21.85 0.58
N PHE A 183 -22.21 21.53 1.43
CA PHE A 183 -21.89 20.15 1.82
C PHE A 183 -21.78 20.02 3.33
N ARG A 184 -22.28 18.90 3.87
CA ARG A 184 -21.97 18.45 5.23
C ARG A 184 -21.64 16.96 5.24
N SER A 185 -20.74 16.56 6.12
CA SER A 185 -20.55 15.16 6.45
C SER A 185 -20.60 14.93 7.96
N VAL A 186 -20.71 13.66 8.35
CA VAL A 186 -20.81 13.27 9.76
C VAL A 186 -19.71 12.30 10.17
N ALA A 187 -19.34 12.41 11.43
CA ALA A 187 -18.47 11.50 12.15
C ALA A 187 -19.12 11.10 13.48
N SER A 188 -18.63 10.01 14.07
CA SER A 188 -19.02 9.59 15.42
C SER A 188 -17.86 9.86 16.36
N ASP A 189 -18.09 10.55 17.48
CA ASP A 189 -17.09 10.68 18.54
C ASP A 189 -16.86 9.31 19.20
N LEU A 190 -15.62 8.82 19.14
CA LEU A 190 -15.27 7.48 19.60
C LEU A 190 -15.33 7.36 21.13
N VAL A 191 -15.24 8.48 21.86
CA VAL A 191 -15.17 8.46 23.32
C VAL A 191 -16.56 8.38 23.95
N ASN A 192 -17.53 9.15 23.42
CA ASN A 192 -18.87 9.27 24.00
C ASN A 192 -20.02 8.86 23.07
N GLY A 193 -19.74 8.56 21.80
CA GLY A 193 -20.75 8.15 20.82
C GLY A 193 -21.62 9.29 20.28
N GLU A 194 -21.24 10.56 20.47
CA GLU A 194 -21.98 11.71 19.96
C GLU A 194 -21.81 11.88 18.44
N LEU A 195 -22.82 12.47 17.80
CA LEU A 195 -22.74 12.91 16.41
C LEU A 195 -21.89 14.17 16.29
N VAL A 196 -20.91 14.14 15.39
CA VAL A 196 -20.05 15.28 15.07
C VAL A 196 -20.32 15.72 13.65
N GLU A 197 -20.89 16.92 13.49
CA GLU A 197 -21.05 17.55 12.18
C GLU A 197 -19.73 18.19 11.71
N LEU A 198 -19.29 17.83 10.50
CA LEU A 198 -18.02 18.27 9.93
C LEU A 198 -18.22 19.44 8.95
N VAL A 199 -18.69 20.57 9.48
CA VAL A 199 -19.09 21.77 8.70
C VAL A 199 -17.89 22.67 8.35
N ASP A 200 -17.20 23.19 9.37
CA ASP A 200 -16.04 24.10 9.19
C ASP A 200 -14.71 23.35 9.23
N THR A 201 -14.74 22.09 8.79
CA THR A 201 -13.56 21.22 8.72
C THR A 201 -13.02 21.24 7.28
N PRO A 202 -11.69 21.28 7.06
CA PRO A 202 -11.11 21.11 5.73
C PRO A 202 -11.71 19.89 5.02
N LEU A 203 -12.11 20.03 3.75
CA LEU A 203 -12.85 19.01 3.00
C LEU A 203 -12.17 17.65 3.07
N PHE A 204 -10.85 17.62 2.86
CA PHE A 204 -10.09 16.38 2.95
C PHE A 204 -10.23 15.70 4.31
N LEU A 205 -10.08 16.47 5.40
CA LEU A 205 -10.22 15.97 6.76
C LEU A 205 -11.66 15.56 7.06
N SER A 206 -12.65 16.27 6.52
CA SER A 206 -14.08 15.96 6.62
C SER A 206 -14.37 14.57 6.02
N MET A 207 -13.94 14.33 4.77
CA MET A 207 -14.10 13.01 4.13
C MET A 207 -13.32 11.90 4.86
N ARG A 208 -12.06 12.16 5.25
CA ARG A 208 -11.20 11.18 5.92
C ARG A 208 -11.73 10.77 7.31
N ALA A 209 -12.27 11.72 8.07
CA ALA A 209 -12.91 11.47 9.35
C ALA A 209 -14.22 10.69 9.19
N SER A 210 -15.06 11.07 8.22
CA SER A 210 -16.31 10.37 7.94
C SER A 210 -16.10 8.91 7.48
N LEU A 211 -14.95 8.60 6.85
CA LEU A 211 -14.57 7.26 6.39
C LEU A 211 -13.63 6.50 7.37
N ALA A 212 -13.52 6.92 8.64
CA ALA A 212 -12.68 6.25 9.63
C ALA A 212 -13.34 4.98 10.21
N VAL A 213 -13.51 3.95 9.36
CA VAL A 213 -14.24 2.71 9.68
C VAL A 213 -13.51 1.87 10.74
N PRO A 214 -14.11 1.61 11.92
CA PRO A 214 -13.48 0.78 12.97
C PRO A 214 -13.03 -0.59 12.47
N GLY A 215 -11.80 -0.98 12.81
CA GLY A 215 -11.19 -2.24 12.38
C GLY A 215 -10.64 -2.26 10.96
N VAL A 216 -10.93 -1.23 10.14
CA VAL A 216 -10.39 -1.09 8.77
C VAL A 216 -9.45 0.10 8.70
N PHE A 217 -9.94 1.32 8.96
CA PHE A 217 -9.17 2.57 8.94
C PHE A 217 -9.07 3.16 10.34
N ALA A 218 -7.92 3.77 10.66
CA ALA A 218 -7.70 4.29 12.00
C ALA A 218 -8.61 5.50 12.30
N PRO A 219 -8.99 5.71 13.58
CA PRO A 219 -9.66 6.92 14.04
C PRO A 219 -8.86 8.19 13.72
N VAL A 220 -9.55 9.31 13.57
CA VAL A 220 -8.98 10.61 13.19
C VAL A 220 -9.24 11.62 14.31
N ARG A 221 -8.32 12.55 14.54
CA ARG A 221 -8.60 13.69 15.43
C ARG A 221 -9.12 14.88 14.64
N VAL A 222 -10.29 15.39 15.03
CA VAL A 222 -10.88 16.62 14.49
C VAL A 222 -11.30 17.49 15.66
N ASN A 223 -10.81 18.73 15.73
CA ASN A 223 -11.14 19.69 16.79
C ASN A 223 -11.04 19.10 18.22
N ASN A 224 -9.91 18.45 18.51
CA ASN A 224 -9.61 17.72 19.76
C ASN A 224 -10.52 16.51 20.09
N ARG A 225 -11.47 16.15 19.23
CA ARG A 225 -12.27 14.93 19.36
C ARG A 225 -11.64 13.79 18.57
N LEU A 226 -11.62 12.60 19.15
CA LEU A 226 -11.20 11.38 18.45
C LEU A 226 -12.42 10.78 17.77
N VAL A 227 -12.49 10.83 16.45
CA VAL A 227 -13.67 10.45 15.68
C VAL A 227 -13.44 9.22 14.81
N VAL A 228 -14.53 8.50 14.57
CA VAL A 228 -14.65 7.36 13.66
C VAL A 228 -15.80 7.57 12.68
N ASP A 229 -16.01 6.61 11.79
CA ASP A 229 -17.07 6.63 10.77
C ASP A 229 -18.43 7.05 11.33
N GLY A 230 -19.08 7.99 10.65
CA GLY A 230 -20.37 8.54 11.07
C GLY A 230 -21.53 7.53 11.00
N GLY A 231 -21.33 6.39 10.33
CA GLY A 231 -22.34 5.34 10.18
C GLY A 231 -22.76 4.68 11.49
N LEU A 232 -21.98 4.82 12.57
CA LEU A 232 -22.35 4.32 13.89
C LEU A 232 -23.50 5.12 14.53
N VAL A 233 -23.54 6.44 14.29
CA VAL A 233 -24.54 7.34 14.88
C VAL A 233 -25.62 7.75 13.88
N ARG A 234 -25.25 8.03 12.63
CA ARG A 234 -26.17 8.52 11.59
C ARG A 234 -25.67 8.18 10.20
N ASN A 235 -26.00 6.98 9.73
CA ASN A 235 -25.55 6.51 8.41
C ASN A 235 -26.33 7.12 7.25
N LEU A 236 -27.56 7.56 7.45
CA LEU A 236 -28.37 8.27 6.43
C LEU A 236 -28.87 9.61 7.04
N PRO A 237 -28.12 10.71 6.95
CA PRO A 237 -28.38 11.95 7.71
C PRO A 237 -29.49 12.82 7.08
N VAL A 238 -30.74 12.32 7.09
CA VAL A 238 -31.94 13.00 6.56
C VAL A 238 -32.29 14.25 7.38
N ASP A 239 -32.25 14.12 8.71
CA ASP A 239 -32.43 15.20 9.68
C ASP A 239 -31.53 16.41 9.40
N MET A 240 -30.27 16.16 9.07
CA MET A 240 -29.32 17.23 8.76
C MET A 240 -29.64 17.95 7.45
N ALA A 241 -30.02 17.23 6.39
CA ALA A 241 -30.46 17.86 5.15
C ALA A 241 -31.68 18.75 5.38
N ARG A 242 -32.62 18.30 6.22
CA ARG A 242 -33.77 19.10 6.61
C ARG A 242 -33.36 20.36 7.39
N ALA A 243 -32.43 20.23 8.34
CA ALA A 243 -31.88 21.37 9.09
C ALA A 243 -31.11 22.37 8.22
N MET A 244 -30.53 21.93 7.10
CA MET A 244 -29.93 22.79 6.07
C MET A 244 -30.98 23.51 5.20
N GLY A 245 -32.27 23.20 5.39
CA GLY A 245 -33.38 23.85 4.71
C GLY A 245 -33.84 23.16 3.43
N ALA A 246 -33.58 21.85 3.27
CA ALA A 246 -34.11 21.09 2.15
C ALA A 246 -35.65 21.06 2.16
N ASP A 247 -36.26 21.33 1.01
CA ASP A 247 -37.70 21.14 0.80
C ASP A 247 -37.97 19.68 0.38
N ILE A 248 -37.12 19.14 -0.50
CA ILE A 248 -37.19 17.76 -1.00
C ILE A 248 -35.86 17.07 -0.74
N ILE A 249 -35.90 15.85 -0.19
CA ILE A 249 -34.73 15.01 0.04
C ILE A 249 -34.74 13.84 -0.95
N ILE A 250 -33.62 13.65 -1.66
CA ILE A 250 -33.31 12.44 -2.40
C ILE A 250 -32.30 11.67 -1.54
N ALA A 251 -32.77 10.62 -0.85
CA ALA A 251 -31.96 9.82 0.06
C ALA A 251 -31.50 8.53 -0.63
N VAL A 252 -30.19 8.28 -0.70
CA VAL A 252 -29.61 7.08 -1.30
C VAL A 252 -29.09 6.15 -0.20
N ASN A 253 -29.78 5.03 0.00
CA ASN A 253 -29.44 4.03 1.00
C ASN A 253 -28.62 2.87 0.40
N VAL A 254 -27.36 2.76 0.79
CA VAL A 254 -26.42 1.69 0.40
C VAL A 254 -25.92 0.90 1.62
N GLY A 255 -26.65 0.95 2.74
CA GLY A 255 -26.31 0.28 4.00
C GLY A 255 -26.41 -1.25 3.90
N THR A 256 -25.46 -1.95 4.52
CA THR A 256 -25.28 -3.41 4.39
C THR A 256 -26.36 -4.17 5.16
N PRO A 257 -27.02 -5.19 4.58
CA PRO A 257 -27.93 -6.05 5.32
C PRO A 257 -27.18 -6.85 6.39
N LEU A 258 -27.91 -7.28 7.42
CA LEU A 258 -27.38 -8.12 8.49
C LEU A 258 -26.83 -9.45 7.95
N ALA A 259 -25.71 -9.92 8.52
CA ALA A 259 -25.09 -11.18 8.11
C ALA A 259 -25.94 -12.40 8.51
N PRO A 260 -25.94 -13.48 7.70
CA PRO A 260 -26.63 -14.73 8.04
C PRO A 260 -25.92 -15.46 9.18
N GLU A 261 -26.65 -16.28 9.94
CA GLU A 261 -26.15 -17.00 11.14
C GLU A 261 -24.84 -17.77 10.90
N LYS A 262 -24.69 -18.39 9.73
CA LYS A 262 -23.49 -19.12 9.31
C LYS A 262 -22.20 -18.28 9.32
N GLU A 263 -22.31 -16.95 9.25
CA GLU A 263 -21.18 -16.01 9.26
C GLU A 263 -20.84 -15.51 10.69
N LEU A 264 -21.62 -15.90 11.70
CA LEU A 264 -21.49 -15.46 13.10
C LEU A 264 -20.70 -16.43 13.99
N GLY A 265 -19.99 -17.40 13.41
CA GLY A 265 -19.26 -18.44 14.16
C GLY A 265 -17.99 -17.99 14.89
N SER A 266 -17.69 -16.69 14.96
CA SER A 266 -16.49 -16.16 15.61
C SER A 266 -16.79 -14.90 16.42
N ALA A 267 -16.00 -14.66 17.48
CA ALA A 267 -16.15 -13.46 18.31
C ALA A 267 -16.04 -12.16 17.49
N ILE A 268 -15.18 -12.15 16.46
CA ILE A 268 -15.03 -11.02 15.52
C ILE A 268 -16.29 -10.85 14.67
N GLY A 269 -16.85 -11.95 14.15
CA GLY A 269 -18.09 -11.93 13.36
C GLY A 269 -19.28 -11.41 14.17
N VAL A 270 -19.39 -11.81 15.45
CA VAL A 270 -20.41 -11.29 16.37
C VAL A 270 -20.22 -9.78 16.62
N ALA A 271 -19.00 -9.31 16.85
CA ALA A 271 -18.74 -7.88 17.04
C ALA A 271 -19.09 -7.05 15.79
N GLN A 272 -18.76 -7.55 14.60
CA GLN A 272 -19.14 -6.90 13.33
C GLN A 272 -20.65 -6.85 13.13
N GLN A 273 -21.35 -7.94 13.48
CA GLN A 273 -22.81 -8.00 13.44
C GLN A 273 -23.44 -6.98 14.40
N MET A 274 -22.89 -6.79 15.60
CA MET A 274 -23.36 -5.76 16.53
C MET A 274 -23.22 -4.36 15.94
N LEU A 275 -22.09 -4.03 15.29
CA LEU A 275 -21.90 -2.75 14.61
C LEU A 275 -22.91 -2.55 13.48
N GLN A 276 -23.16 -3.59 12.66
CA GLN A 276 -24.15 -3.54 11.58
C GLN A 276 -25.57 -3.33 12.11
N ILE A 277 -25.94 -3.96 13.23
CA ILE A 277 -27.25 -3.75 13.88
C ILE A 277 -27.41 -2.29 14.31
N LEU A 278 -26.40 -1.68 14.93
CA LEU A 278 -26.44 -0.27 15.33
C LEU A 278 -26.62 0.66 14.11
N THR A 279 -25.87 0.40 13.05
CA THR A 279 -26.00 1.14 11.78
C THR A 279 -27.39 0.98 11.17
N GLU A 280 -27.89 -0.24 11.05
CA GLU A 280 -29.20 -0.51 10.44
C GLU A 280 -30.33 0.13 11.25
N GLN A 281 -30.28 0.08 12.58
CA GLN A 281 -31.26 0.74 13.43
C GLN A 281 -31.32 2.26 13.23
N ASN A 282 -30.16 2.91 13.05
CA ASN A 282 -30.13 4.35 12.80
C ASN A 282 -30.57 4.70 11.36
N VAL A 283 -30.30 3.86 10.36
CA VAL A 283 -30.82 4.02 8.99
C VAL A 283 -32.34 3.92 8.97
N GLN A 284 -32.91 2.91 9.63
CA GLN A 284 -34.37 2.73 9.72
C GLN A 284 -35.05 3.89 10.44
N ARG A 285 -34.38 4.52 11.42
CA ARG A 285 -34.85 5.75 12.04
C ARG A 285 -34.89 6.90 11.03
N SER A 286 -33.80 7.12 10.29
CA SER A 286 -33.71 8.17 9.28
C SER A 286 -34.72 8.00 8.13
N ILE A 287 -35.01 6.77 7.71
CA ILE A 287 -36.03 6.52 6.67
C ILE A 287 -37.42 6.95 7.15
N LYS A 288 -37.73 6.78 8.46
CA LYS A 288 -39.00 7.23 9.04
C LYS A 288 -39.11 8.75 9.15
N GLU A 289 -38.01 9.47 9.07
CA GLU A 289 -37.98 10.95 9.07
C GLU A 289 -38.29 11.53 7.68
N LEU A 290 -38.37 10.71 6.62
CA LEU A 290 -38.71 11.15 5.27
C LEU A 290 -40.19 11.54 5.16
N HIS A 291 -40.44 12.65 4.47
CA HIS A 291 -41.77 13.14 4.12
C HIS A 291 -42.27 12.51 2.81
N PRO A 292 -43.60 12.54 2.51
CA PRO A 292 -44.15 11.92 1.31
C PRO A 292 -43.56 12.43 -0.03
N GLN A 293 -43.09 13.67 -0.05
CA GLN A 293 -42.45 14.29 -1.21
C GLN A 293 -40.98 13.88 -1.40
N ASP A 294 -40.36 13.30 -0.38
CA ASP A 294 -38.98 12.83 -0.44
C ASP A 294 -38.88 11.49 -1.21
N ILE A 295 -37.70 11.25 -1.78
CA ILE A 295 -37.44 10.12 -2.66
C ILE A 295 -36.35 9.25 -2.04
N LEU A 296 -36.69 8.02 -1.65
CA LEU A 296 -35.73 7.02 -1.21
C LEU A 296 -35.28 6.19 -2.42
N VAL A 297 -33.99 6.25 -2.73
CA VAL A 297 -33.31 5.38 -3.70
C VAL A 297 -32.61 4.26 -2.93
N ALA A 298 -33.02 3.02 -3.16
CA ALA A 298 -32.46 1.84 -2.49
C ALA A 298 -31.95 0.82 -3.53
N PRO A 299 -30.68 0.91 -3.93
CA PRO A 299 -30.09 0.01 -4.92
C PRO A 299 -30.04 -1.46 -4.46
N ASP A 300 -30.35 -2.40 -5.35
CA ASP A 300 -30.12 -3.83 -5.11
C ASP A 300 -28.63 -4.16 -5.26
N LEU A 301 -27.99 -4.34 -4.10
CA LEU A 301 -26.56 -4.57 -3.98
C LEU A 301 -26.28 -6.00 -3.48
N ALA A 302 -27.17 -6.94 -3.77
CA ALA A 302 -26.92 -8.35 -3.51
C ALA A 302 -25.60 -8.81 -4.15
N GLY A 303 -24.75 -9.47 -3.36
CA GLY A 303 -23.44 -9.96 -3.79
C GLY A 303 -22.31 -8.92 -3.79
N VAL A 304 -22.55 -7.68 -3.36
CA VAL A 304 -21.49 -6.68 -3.13
C VAL A 304 -21.32 -6.50 -1.62
N SER A 305 -20.20 -6.96 -1.08
CA SER A 305 -19.89 -6.80 0.36
C SER A 305 -19.29 -5.43 0.67
N PHE A 306 -19.24 -5.07 1.95
CA PHE A 306 -18.71 -3.77 2.41
C PHE A 306 -17.26 -3.50 1.98
N LEU A 307 -16.41 -4.54 1.90
CA LEU A 307 -14.99 -4.43 1.53
C LEU A 307 -14.68 -4.86 0.09
N ASP A 308 -15.70 -5.09 -0.74
CA ASP A 308 -15.53 -5.62 -2.10
C ASP A 308 -15.45 -4.52 -3.17
N PHE A 309 -14.40 -3.70 -3.06
CA PHE A 309 -14.21 -2.53 -3.92
C PHE A 309 -13.90 -2.88 -5.39
N GLN A 310 -13.53 -4.13 -5.68
CA GLN A 310 -13.31 -4.61 -7.05
C GLN A 310 -14.62 -4.71 -7.85
N ASN A 311 -15.77 -4.83 -7.17
CA ASN A 311 -17.09 -4.88 -7.79
C ASN A 311 -17.74 -3.51 -8.01
N TYR A 312 -16.95 -2.43 -8.13
CA TYR A 312 -17.43 -1.06 -8.35
C TYR A 312 -18.43 -0.95 -9.51
N ALA A 313 -18.15 -1.60 -10.64
CA ALA A 313 -19.01 -1.53 -11.83
C ALA A 313 -20.40 -2.15 -11.59
N ARG A 314 -20.49 -3.20 -10.75
CA ARG A 314 -21.77 -3.79 -10.36
C ARG A 314 -22.54 -2.85 -9.45
N ALA A 315 -21.87 -2.26 -8.46
CA ALA A 315 -22.49 -1.31 -7.53
C ALA A 315 -23.01 -0.05 -8.26
N MET A 316 -22.22 0.53 -9.17
CA MET A 316 -22.65 1.66 -10.00
C MET A 316 -23.90 1.34 -10.81
N ARG A 317 -23.91 0.21 -11.54
CA ARG A 317 -25.08 -0.21 -12.33
C ARG A 317 -26.33 -0.39 -11.46
N ALA A 318 -26.20 -0.95 -10.26
CA ALA A 318 -27.32 -1.07 -9.34
C ALA A 318 -27.89 0.30 -8.94
N GLY A 319 -27.01 1.28 -8.71
CA GLY A 319 -27.39 2.67 -8.47
C GLY A 319 -28.14 3.30 -9.64
N GLU A 320 -27.63 3.14 -10.87
CA GLU A 320 -28.28 3.60 -12.10
C GLU A 320 -29.69 3.01 -12.24
N GLN A 321 -29.82 1.69 -12.09
CA GLN A 321 -31.09 0.98 -12.21
C GLN A 321 -32.12 1.46 -11.17
N ALA A 322 -31.69 1.65 -9.92
CA ALA A 322 -32.57 2.11 -8.84
C ALA A 322 -33.06 3.54 -9.04
N ALA A 323 -32.20 4.43 -9.54
CA ALA A 323 -32.59 5.80 -9.86
C ALA A 323 -33.50 5.84 -11.11
N GLN A 324 -33.22 5.05 -12.15
CA GLN A 324 -34.05 4.94 -13.35
C GLN A 324 -35.46 4.43 -13.03
N ALA A 325 -35.59 3.47 -12.12
CA ALA A 325 -36.89 2.99 -11.64
C ALA A 325 -37.75 4.10 -10.99
N LEU A 326 -37.11 5.18 -10.53
CA LEU A 326 -37.74 6.34 -9.90
C LEU A 326 -37.83 7.55 -10.85
N ALA A 327 -37.50 7.40 -12.14
CA ALA A 327 -37.49 8.48 -13.12
C ALA A 327 -38.82 9.26 -13.17
N ALA A 328 -39.96 8.59 -13.01
CA ALA A 328 -41.28 9.24 -12.97
C ALA A 328 -41.46 10.21 -11.78
N ARG A 329 -40.80 9.95 -10.65
CA ARG A 329 -40.81 10.85 -9.47
C ARG A 329 -39.72 11.91 -9.55
N LEU A 330 -38.64 11.65 -10.28
CA LEU A 330 -37.48 12.54 -10.43
C LEU A 330 -37.68 13.58 -11.55
N ALA A 331 -38.27 13.19 -12.68
CA ALA A 331 -38.47 14.06 -13.84
C ALA A 331 -39.24 15.38 -13.54
N PRO A 332 -40.25 15.41 -12.64
CA PRO A 332 -40.90 16.67 -12.26
C PRO A 332 -39.98 17.69 -11.57
N LEU A 333 -38.82 17.26 -11.07
CA LEU A 333 -37.82 18.11 -10.42
C LEU A 333 -36.81 18.70 -11.40
N ALA A 334 -36.83 18.27 -12.65
CA ALA A 334 -35.85 18.63 -13.67
C ALA A 334 -35.88 20.13 -14.00
N LEU A 335 -34.70 20.69 -14.27
CA LEU A 335 -34.56 22.02 -14.87
C LEU A 335 -34.55 21.94 -16.40
N PRO A 336 -34.90 23.04 -17.09
CA PRO A 336 -34.59 23.18 -18.51
C PRO A 336 -33.09 22.95 -18.76
N PRO A 337 -32.71 22.28 -19.87
CA PRO A 337 -31.31 21.90 -20.12
C PRO A 337 -30.30 23.05 -20.02
N GLU A 338 -30.65 24.24 -20.50
CA GLU A 338 -29.77 25.42 -20.44
C GLU A 338 -29.52 25.89 -18.99
N GLN A 339 -30.56 25.88 -18.15
CA GLN A 339 -30.45 26.28 -16.75
C GLN A 339 -29.65 25.24 -15.94
N TYR A 340 -29.86 23.95 -16.23
CA TYR A 340 -29.08 22.87 -15.63
C TYR A 340 -27.60 22.98 -16.02
N ALA A 341 -27.30 23.17 -17.31
CA ALA A 341 -25.94 23.30 -17.81
C ALA A 341 -25.20 24.50 -17.20
N ALA A 342 -25.86 25.67 -17.08
CA ALA A 342 -25.27 26.84 -16.44
C ALA A 342 -24.91 26.58 -14.96
N ARG A 343 -25.76 25.85 -14.25
CA ARG A 343 -25.52 25.47 -12.85
C ARG A 343 -24.36 24.48 -12.72
N GLU A 344 -24.31 23.47 -13.58
CA GLU A 344 -23.19 22.52 -13.61
C GLU A 344 -21.88 23.20 -13.99
N GLN A 345 -21.91 24.17 -14.91
CA GLN A 345 -20.73 24.96 -15.26
C GLN A 345 -20.18 25.75 -14.05
N LEU A 346 -21.05 26.32 -13.22
CA LEU A 346 -20.65 27.01 -11.99
C LEU A 346 -20.07 26.04 -10.95
N ARG A 347 -20.64 24.83 -10.82
CA ARG A 347 -20.14 23.80 -9.89
C ARG A 347 -18.78 23.25 -10.33
N LEU A 348 -18.62 23.00 -11.64
CA LEU A 348 -17.41 22.46 -12.26
C LEU A 348 -16.32 23.52 -12.49
N ALA A 349 -16.62 24.80 -12.30
CA ALA A 349 -15.65 25.87 -12.45
C ALA A 349 -14.52 25.69 -11.41
N ALA A 350 -13.42 25.09 -11.84
CA ALA A 350 -12.23 24.93 -11.02
C ALA A 350 -11.67 26.32 -10.64
N PRO A 351 -11.24 26.53 -9.38
CA PRO A 351 -10.28 27.58 -9.09
C PRO A 351 -9.08 27.39 -10.02
N ALA A 352 -8.63 28.45 -10.70
CA ALA A 352 -7.50 28.38 -11.62
C ALA A 352 -6.18 28.13 -10.86
N LEU A 353 -5.91 26.88 -10.54
CA LEU A 353 -4.58 26.36 -10.26
C LEU A 353 -4.35 25.23 -11.26
N LEU A 354 -3.81 25.61 -12.43
CA LEU A 354 -3.13 24.64 -13.29
C LEU A 354 -1.96 24.09 -12.45
N ASP A 355 -1.80 22.77 -12.42
CA ASP A 355 -0.61 22.15 -11.81
C ASP A 355 0.62 22.48 -12.67
N VAL A 356 1.11 23.71 -12.54
CA VAL A 356 2.29 24.21 -13.23
C VAL A 356 3.51 23.80 -12.41
N ALA A 357 4.51 23.24 -13.09
CA ALA A 357 5.80 22.96 -12.49
C ALA A 357 6.55 24.29 -12.26
N LEU A 358 6.85 24.59 -11.00
CA LEU A 358 7.56 25.81 -10.59
C LEU A 358 8.92 25.45 -10.00
N PRO A 359 9.95 26.33 -10.11
CA PRO A 359 11.22 26.15 -9.42
C PRO A 359 11.03 26.00 -7.91
N LEU A 360 11.51 24.88 -7.36
CA LEU A 360 11.51 24.61 -5.93
C LEU A 360 12.63 25.42 -5.25
N THR A 361 12.30 26.46 -4.50
CA THR A 361 13.31 27.32 -3.86
C THR A 361 13.61 26.95 -2.42
N ARG A 362 12.68 26.24 -1.76
CA ARG A 362 12.86 25.76 -0.39
C ARG A 362 12.19 24.41 -0.20
N LEU A 363 12.96 23.45 0.31
CA LEU A 363 12.45 22.17 0.78
C LEU A 363 12.66 22.03 2.29
N THR A 364 11.57 22.01 3.04
CA THR A 364 11.60 21.72 4.48
C THR A 364 11.13 20.29 4.70
N VAL A 365 11.93 19.46 5.37
CA VAL A 365 11.51 18.11 5.78
C VAL A 365 11.52 18.00 7.28
N GLU A 366 10.38 17.63 7.85
CA GLU A 366 10.16 17.45 9.27
C GLU A 366 9.90 15.98 9.59
N SER A 367 10.34 15.54 10.76
CA SER A 367 10.15 14.18 11.25
C SER A 367 9.59 14.21 12.67
N GLU A 368 8.39 13.69 12.86
CA GLU A 368 7.83 13.37 14.16
C GLU A 368 8.22 11.92 14.51
N GLY A 369 9.37 11.76 15.15
CA GLY A 369 9.89 10.44 15.51
C GLY A 369 11.40 10.44 15.74
N GLN A 370 12.01 9.27 15.60
CA GLN A 370 13.45 9.02 15.69
C GLN A 370 14.14 9.07 14.32
N ILE A 371 13.39 9.03 13.22
CA ILE A 371 13.97 9.14 11.88
C ILE A 371 14.60 10.52 11.70
N ASN A 372 15.88 10.58 11.35
CA ASN A 372 16.55 11.84 11.03
C ASN A 372 15.96 12.48 9.76
N PRO A 373 15.50 13.74 9.79
CA PRO A 373 14.92 14.44 8.64
C PRO A 373 15.79 14.44 7.39
N ARG A 374 17.12 14.51 7.52
CA ARG A 374 18.04 14.47 6.36
C ARG A 374 17.96 13.17 5.58
N ILE A 375 17.62 12.06 6.24
CA ILE A 375 17.41 10.77 5.58
C ILE A 375 16.13 10.84 4.72
N LEU A 376 15.07 11.45 5.25
CA LEU A 376 13.81 11.64 4.54
C LEU A 376 13.98 12.61 3.37
N GLU A 377 14.69 13.71 3.57
CA GLU A 377 15.01 14.67 2.51
C GLU A 377 15.73 14.00 1.33
N ALA A 378 16.82 13.26 1.59
CA ALA A 378 17.56 12.52 0.57
C ALA A 378 16.69 11.47 -0.15
N GLN A 379 15.71 10.89 0.55
CA GLN A 379 14.82 9.88 -0.02
C GLN A 379 13.61 10.46 -0.74
N SER A 380 13.19 11.69 -0.44
CA SER A 380 12.08 12.37 -1.11
C SER A 380 12.30 12.44 -2.62
N GLY A 381 13.57 12.61 -3.03
CA GLY A 381 13.95 12.84 -4.42
C GLY A 381 13.68 14.25 -4.91
N LEU A 382 13.21 15.15 -4.02
CA LEU A 382 13.08 16.56 -4.32
C LEU A 382 14.44 17.25 -4.13
N VAL A 383 14.81 18.10 -5.07
CA VAL A 383 16.07 18.86 -5.05
C VAL A 383 15.74 20.32 -5.30
N GLU A 384 16.24 21.21 -4.45
CA GLU A 384 16.09 22.65 -4.63
C GLU A 384 16.69 23.09 -5.98
N GLY A 385 15.99 24.00 -6.67
CA GLY A 385 16.30 24.49 -8.00
C GLY A 385 15.63 23.74 -9.15
N GLN A 386 15.05 22.55 -8.91
CA GLN A 386 14.33 21.81 -9.96
C GLN A 386 12.91 22.33 -10.15
N LEU A 387 12.33 22.16 -11.35
CA LEU A 387 10.91 22.40 -11.60
C LEU A 387 10.08 21.27 -10.98
N VAL A 388 9.14 21.62 -10.09
CA VAL A 388 8.34 20.67 -9.31
C VAL A 388 6.86 20.98 -9.47
N SER A 389 6.09 20.00 -9.94
CA SER A 389 4.61 20.02 -9.93
C SER A 389 4.06 19.58 -8.57
N GLN A 390 2.78 19.85 -8.28
CA GLN A 390 2.10 19.28 -7.12
C GLN A 390 2.06 17.74 -7.22
N GLU A 391 1.93 17.19 -8.43
CA GLU A 391 2.03 15.75 -8.65
C GLU A 391 3.39 15.18 -8.21
N ASP A 392 4.50 15.90 -8.46
CA ASP A 392 5.84 15.48 -8.02
C ASP A 392 5.99 15.52 -6.50
N VAL A 393 5.39 16.52 -5.82
CA VAL A 393 5.33 16.56 -4.36
C VAL A 393 4.56 15.37 -3.81
N LEU A 394 3.41 15.04 -4.42
CA LEU A 394 2.62 13.86 -4.03
C LEU A 394 3.38 12.55 -4.26
N LYS A 395 4.15 12.44 -5.35
CA LYS A 395 5.04 11.29 -5.60
C LYS A 395 6.13 11.20 -4.54
N ALA A 396 6.75 12.32 -4.17
CA ALA A 396 7.75 12.37 -3.10
C ALA A 396 7.15 11.94 -1.74
N ALA A 397 5.98 12.48 -1.38
CA ALA A 397 5.27 12.09 -0.16
C ALA A 397 4.90 10.60 -0.16
N SER A 398 4.39 10.08 -1.28
CA SER A 398 4.08 8.66 -1.47
C SER A 398 5.33 7.78 -1.34
N LYS A 399 6.48 8.24 -1.83
CA LYS A 399 7.74 7.50 -1.75
C LYS A 399 8.25 7.43 -0.31
N LEU A 400 8.12 8.51 0.45
CA LEU A 400 8.45 8.52 1.89
C LEU A 400 7.53 7.60 2.68
N TYR A 401 6.23 7.62 2.39
CA TYR A 401 5.29 6.65 2.97
C TYR A 401 5.65 5.20 2.60
N GLY A 402 6.04 4.98 1.34
CA GLY A 402 6.49 3.70 0.80
C GLY A 402 7.65 3.07 1.55
N ARG A 403 8.43 3.81 2.36
CA ARG A 403 9.52 3.23 3.18
C ARG A 403 9.07 2.08 4.07
N GLY A 404 7.82 2.11 4.55
CA GLY A 404 7.25 1.07 5.41
C GLY A 404 7.50 1.26 6.90
N ASP A 405 8.16 2.34 7.33
CA ASP A 405 8.33 2.74 8.73
C ASP A 405 7.67 4.09 9.08
N VAL A 406 7.01 4.72 8.12
CA VAL A 406 6.29 6.00 8.26
C VAL A 406 4.78 5.74 8.27
N ALA A 407 4.07 6.26 9.27
CA ALA A 407 2.62 6.13 9.38
C ALA A 407 1.87 7.13 8.52
N ARG A 408 2.42 8.35 8.37
CA ARG A 408 1.78 9.46 7.65
C ARG A 408 2.83 10.41 7.08
N VAL A 409 2.54 10.96 5.91
CA VAL A 409 3.32 12.06 5.32
C VAL A 409 2.34 13.15 4.91
N GLU A 410 2.46 14.32 5.53
CA GLU A 410 1.74 15.52 5.15
C GLU A 410 2.64 16.35 4.22
N SER A 411 2.03 16.97 3.22
CA SER A 411 2.72 17.87 2.28
C SER A 411 1.98 19.20 2.25
N GLU A 412 2.71 20.28 2.49
CA GLU A 412 2.25 21.65 2.31
C GLU A 412 3.01 22.26 1.13
N VAL A 413 2.27 22.89 0.22
CA VAL A 413 2.82 23.55 -0.97
C VAL A 413 2.39 25.00 -0.95
N VAL A 414 3.36 25.90 -0.95
CA VAL A 414 3.12 27.35 -0.96
C VAL A 414 3.79 27.93 -2.20
N ASP A 415 2.98 28.52 -3.07
CA ASP A 415 3.47 29.20 -4.27
C ASP A 415 3.61 30.69 -3.98
N VAL A 416 4.83 31.23 -4.08
CA VAL A 416 5.17 32.64 -3.86
C VAL A 416 5.67 33.23 -5.17
N GLY A 417 4.78 33.87 -5.93
CA GLY A 417 5.09 34.33 -7.29
C GLY A 417 5.28 33.14 -8.24
N GLU A 418 6.40 33.09 -8.96
CA GLU A 418 6.78 31.97 -9.83
C GLU A 418 7.69 30.96 -9.13
N GLN A 419 7.66 30.89 -7.79
CA GLN A 419 8.49 30.00 -7.00
C GLN A 419 7.63 29.14 -6.10
N ARG A 420 8.11 27.94 -5.81
CA ARG A 420 7.41 26.97 -4.96
C ARG A 420 8.25 26.64 -3.74
N GLU A 421 7.63 26.71 -2.57
CA GLU A 421 8.15 26.19 -1.31
C GLU A 421 7.36 24.93 -0.93
N VAL A 422 8.05 23.89 -0.47
CA VAL A 422 7.44 22.61 -0.09
C VAL A 422 7.88 22.22 1.31
N THR A 423 6.90 21.87 2.15
CA THR A 423 7.13 21.27 3.46
C THR A 423 6.60 19.84 3.46
N LEU A 424 7.46 18.87 3.77
CA LEU A 424 7.09 17.46 3.95
C LEU A 424 7.24 17.08 5.43
N LYS A 425 6.12 16.78 6.09
CA LYS A 425 6.11 16.36 7.49
C LYS A 425 5.79 14.88 7.59
N ALA A 426 6.75 14.08 8.03
CA ALA A 426 6.60 12.64 8.19
C ALA A 426 6.43 12.25 9.66
N THR A 427 5.40 11.47 9.96
CA THR A 427 5.18 10.90 11.30
C THR A 427 5.57 9.43 11.31
N GLU A 428 6.56 9.06 12.13
CA GLU A 428 7.04 7.68 12.25
C GLU A 428 5.95 6.77 12.84
N ALA A 429 5.85 5.54 12.33
CA ALA A 429 4.93 4.56 12.89
C ALA A 429 5.43 4.09 14.27
N PRO A 430 4.64 4.18 15.36
CA PRO A 430 5.11 3.84 16.71
C PRO A 430 5.63 2.41 16.87
N TRP A 431 5.16 1.47 16.03
CA TRP A 431 5.57 0.07 16.02
C TRP A 431 6.79 -0.23 15.13
N ALA A 432 7.19 0.68 14.23
CA ALA A 432 8.18 0.39 13.19
C ALA A 432 9.65 0.48 13.62
N SER A 433 9.94 1.25 14.67
CA SER A 433 11.30 1.42 15.21
C SER A 433 11.83 0.15 15.88
N ASN A 434 10.94 -0.71 16.37
CA ASN A 434 11.28 -1.95 17.05
C ASN A 434 10.20 -3.00 16.81
N ARG A 435 10.47 -3.94 15.92
CA ARG A 435 9.46 -4.87 15.40
C ARG A 435 9.92 -6.31 15.41
N LEU A 436 8.94 -7.19 15.60
CA LEU A 436 9.11 -8.64 15.63
C LEU A 436 8.19 -9.27 14.58
N ARG A 437 8.77 -10.03 13.65
CA ARG A 437 8.05 -10.85 12.67
C ARG A 437 8.18 -12.33 13.00
N VAL A 438 7.10 -13.06 12.78
CA VAL A 438 7.04 -14.50 13.03
C VAL A 438 6.59 -15.22 11.76
N GLY A 439 7.29 -16.28 11.39
CA GLY A 439 6.97 -17.09 10.22
C GLY A 439 7.01 -18.57 10.52
N LEU A 440 6.19 -19.33 9.79
CA LEU A 440 6.22 -20.78 9.76
C LEU A 440 6.52 -21.21 8.33
N GLU A 441 7.46 -22.14 8.17
CA GLU A 441 7.75 -22.79 6.91
C GLU A 441 7.52 -24.29 7.05
N LEU A 442 6.87 -24.88 6.06
CA LEU A 442 6.62 -26.31 5.96
C LEU A 442 6.88 -26.73 4.51
N ALA A 443 7.61 -27.81 4.31
CA ALA A 443 7.73 -28.44 3.01
C ALA A 443 7.65 -29.96 3.16
N SER A 444 6.87 -30.61 2.30
CA SER A 444 6.74 -32.05 2.27
C SER A 444 6.60 -32.52 0.83
N ASP A 445 7.35 -33.55 0.46
CA ASP A 445 7.14 -34.33 -0.76
C ASP A 445 6.35 -35.63 -0.51
N PHE A 446 5.83 -35.79 0.72
CA PHE A 446 5.14 -36.98 1.24
C PHE A 446 5.91 -38.30 1.11
N ASN A 447 7.20 -38.24 0.78
CA ASN A 447 8.06 -39.41 0.56
C ASN A 447 9.22 -39.41 1.56
N ASP A 448 10.26 -38.63 1.30
CA ASP A 448 11.55 -38.70 2.03
C ASP A 448 11.94 -37.34 2.63
N LYS A 449 11.55 -36.21 2.03
CA LYS A 449 11.91 -34.88 2.54
C LYS A 449 10.70 -34.17 3.14
N ASN A 450 10.74 -34.05 4.47
CA ASN A 450 9.80 -33.28 5.26
C ASN A 450 10.58 -32.26 6.09
N THR A 451 10.40 -30.98 5.80
CA THR A 451 11.05 -29.90 6.54
C THR A 451 10.04 -28.99 7.21
N PHE A 452 10.42 -28.47 8.36
CA PHE A 452 9.68 -27.42 9.04
C PHE A 452 10.66 -26.40 9.59
N ALA A 453 10.24 -25.14 9.67
CA ALA A 453 10.98 -24.10 10.36
C ALA A 453 10.05 -23.07 10.99
N ILE A 454 10.36 -22.66 12.21
CA ILE A 454 9.83 -21.47 12.86
C ILE A 454 10.89 -20.39 12.72
N LYS A 455 10.52 -19.25 12.14
CA LYS A 455 11.39 -18.10 11.95
C LYS A 455 10.93 -16.93 12.81
N LEU A 456 11.86 -16.31 13.51
CA LEU A 456 11.67 -15.08 14.28
C LEU A 456 12.64 -14.04 13.75
N MET A 457 12.13 -12.91 13.30
CA MET A 457 12.95 -11.79 12.87
C MET A 457 12.67 -10.58 13.75
N HIS A 458 13.70 -10.08 14.41
CA HIS A 458 13.66 -8.87 15.20
C HIS A 458 14.43 -7.77 14.47
N VAL A 459 13.81 -6.60 14.29
CA VAL A 459 14.45 -5.45 13.64
C VAL A 459 14.29 -4.23 14.53
N ARG A 460 15.42 -3.58 14.83
CA ARG A 460 15.48 -2.31 15.54
C ARG A 460 16.14 -1.26 14.67
N SER A 461 15.36 -0.26 14.27
CA SER A 461 15.75 0.82 13.35
C SER A 461 16.19 2.07 14.12
N ASN A 462 16.75 3.05 13.39
CA ASN A 462 17.10 4.38 13.91
C ASN A 462 17.98 4.34 15.18
N LEU A 463 18.95 3.44 15.22
CA LEU A 463 19.86 3.26 16.37
C LEU A 463 20.82 4.44 16.57
N ASN A 464 20.96 5.30 15.56
CA ASN A 464 21.71 6.54 15.59
C ASN A 464 21.20 7.51 14.51
N ASP A 465 21.71 8.74 14.51
CA ASP A 465 21.32 9.80 13.60
C ASP A 465 21.57 9.50 12.12
N TRP A 466 22.39 8.48 11.81
CA TRP A 466 22.66 8.07 10.42
C TRP A 466 21.66 7.01 9.93
N GLY A 467 20.74 6.54 10.79
CA GLY A 467 19.76 5.52 10.45
C GLY A 467 20.28 4.09 10.59
N GLY A 468 21.22 3.86 11.53
CA GLY A 468 21.71 2.52 11.83
C GLY A 468 20.59 1.55 12.22
N GLU A 469 20.68 0.29 11.80
CA GLU A 469 19.65 -0.73 12.02
C GLU A 469 20.27 -2.07 12.44
N LEU A 470 19.69 -2.71 13.46
CA LEU A 470 20.05 -4.07 13.89
C LEU A 470 18.95 -5.03 13.46
N ARG A 471 19.32 -6.10 12.73
CA ARG A 471 18.43 -7.22 12.38
C ARG A 471 18.96 -8.50 13.00
N SER A 472 18.11 -9.17 13.77
CA SER A 472 18.35 -10.51 14.31
C SER A 472 17.36 -11.48 13.69
N LEU A 473 17.85 -12.60 13.16
CA LEU A 473 17.04 -13.66 12.58
C LEU A 473 17.38 -14.97 13.29
N VAL A 474 16.34 -15.63 13.80
CA VAL A 474 16.41 -16.95 14.42
C VAL A 474 15.53 -17.88 13.58
N GLN A 475 16.07 -19.04 13.21
CA GLN A 475 15.37 -20.13 12.55
C GLN A 475 15.56 -21.39 13.37
N ILE A 476 14.47 -22.07 13.70
CA ILE A 476 14.44 -23.31 14.47
C ILE A 476 13.63 -24.33 13.69
N GLY A 477 14.13 -25.55 13.54
CA GLY A 477 13.42 -26.63 12.85
C GLY A 477 14.41 -27.64 12.28
N THR A 478 14.16 -28.08 11.04
CA THR A 478 15.08 -28.96 10.31
C THR A 478 16.48 -28.35 10.21
N ASP A 479 16.54 -27.07 9.86
CA ASP A 479 17.75 -26.26 9.92
C ASP A 479 17.68 -25.27 11.06
N ARG A 480 18.83 -25.03 11.68
CA ARG A 480 18.99 -24.01 12.72
C ARG A 480 19.87 -22.90 12.20
N ASN A 481 19.39 -21.67 12.28
CA ASN A 481 20.15 -20.50 11.87
C ASN A 481 19.94 -19.39 12.90
N PHE A 482 21.03 -18.75 13.29
CA PHE A 482 21.01 -17.53 14.06
C PHE A 482 21.92 -16.52 13.38
N SER A 483 21.38 -15.36 13.01
CA SER A 483 22.18 -14.30 12.42
C SER A 483 21.84 -12.95 13.04
N ILE A 484 22.87 -12.18 13.37
CA ILE A 484 22.75 -10.78 13.75
C ILE A 484 23.51 -9.97 12.71
N GLN A 485 22.84 -8.98 12.12
CA GLN A 485 23.45 -8.00 11.22
C GLN A 485 23.22 -6.60 11.75
N TYR A 486 24.28 -5.82 11.85
CA TYR A 486 24.19 -4.38 12.10
C TYR A 486 24.48 -3.63 10.81
N PHE A 487 23.50 -2.89 10.30
CA PHE A 487 23.60 -2.05 9.11
C PHE A 487 23.85 -0.62 9.52
N GLN A 488 24.97 -0.07 9.05
CA GLN A 488 25.44 1.26 9.40
C GLN A 488 25.65 2.08 8.14
N PRO A 489 24.74 3.00 7.79
CA PRO A 489 25.00 4.00 6.75
C PRO A 489 26.25 4.83 7.08
N LEU A 490 26.99 5.26 6.05
CA LEU A 490 28.16 6.12 6.17
C LEU A 490 27.73 7.60 6.06
N GLY A 491 26.85 8.02 6.96
CA GLY A 491 26.23 9.35 6.98
C GLY A 491 24.70 9.30 6.80
N ALA A 492 24.00 10.31 7.31
CA ALA A 492 22.56 10.44 7.13
C ALA A 492 22.22 10.58 5.63
N GLY A 493 21.35 9.70 5.12
CA GLY A 493 20.96 9.67 3.71
C GLY A 493 22.02 9.10 2.76
N SER A 494 23.16 8.65 3.28
CA SER A 494 24.24 8.09 2.45
C SER A 494 23.83 6.78 1.79
N PRO A 495 24.10 6.57 0.49
CA PRO A 495 23.87 5.29 -0.17
C PRO A 495 24.92 4.23 0.23
N TRP A 496 26.03 4.64 0.87
CA TRP A 496 27.09 3.74 1.29
C TRP A 496 26.85 3.27 2.73
N TYR A 497 27.17 2.00 3.01
CA TYR A 497 26.99 1.43 4.34
C TYR A 497 28.00 0.32 4.64
N LEU A 498 28.21 0.06 5.94
CA LEU A 498 28.87 -1.14 6.45
C LEU A 498 27.84 -2.10 7.05
N ALA A 499 28.04 -3.40 6.87
CA ALA A 499 27.13 -4.43 7.38
C ALA A 499 27.88 -5.61 8.05
N PRO A 500 28.50 -5.41 9.23
CA PRO A 500 29.00 -6.54 10.02
C PRO A 500 27.87 -7.51 10.37
N THR A 501 28.13 -8.80 10.17
CA THR A 501 27.19 -9.89 10.43
C THR A 501 27.89 -11.00 11.20
N ILE A 502 27.25 -11.51 12.25
CA ILE A 502 27.64 -12.75 12.93
C ILE A 502 26.56 -13.78 12.65
N GLN A 503 26.98 -14.99 12.31
CA GLN A 503 26.07 -16.08 11.99
C GLN A 503 26.51 -17.39 12.63
N TYR A 504 25.53 -18.16 13.07
CA TYR A 504 25.63 -19.57 13.39
C TYR A 504 24.62 -20.35 12.55
N ASN A 505 25.03 -21.46 11.97
CA ASN A 505 24.16 -22.34 11.21
C ASN A 505 24.41 -23.79 11.59
N SER A 506 23.37 -24.62 11.58
CA SER A 506 23.48 -26.07 11.72
C SER A 506 22.42 -26.75 10.87
N SER A 507 22.87 -27.69 10.03
CA SER A 507 22.06 -28.36 9.01
C SER A 507 22.65 -29.74 8.71
N SER A 508 22.01 -30.47 7.80
CA SER A 508 22.50 -31.71 7.24
C SER A 508 22.41 -31.70 5.71
N LEU A 509 23.45 -32.17 5.05
CA LEU A 509 23.51 -32.31 3.60
C LEU A 509 23.41 -33.79 3.21
N ASP A 510 22.50 -34.11 2.29
CA ASP A 510 22.45 -35.42 1.64
C ASP A 510 23.39 -35.45 0.46
N LEU A 511 24.26 -36.46 0.41
CA LEU A 511 25.16 -36.70 -0.71
C LEU A 511 24.51 -37.71 -1.66
N PHE A 512 24.45 -37.37 -2.94
CA PHE A 512 23.85 -38.19 -3.98
C PHE A 512 24.90 -38.65 -4.99
N ASP A 513 24.79 -39.90 -5.45
CA ASP A 513 25.49 -40.41 -6.63
C ASP A 513 24.46 -40.99 -7.60
N LYS A 514 24.45 -40.52 -8.84
CA LYS A 514 23.49 -40.91 -9.89
C LYS A 514 22.02 -40.94 -9.42
N GLY A 515 21.62 -39.95 -8.63
CA GLY A 515 20.26 -39.81 -8.11
C GLY A 515 19.90 -40.72 -6.92
N ARG A 516 20.85 -41.47 -6.37
CA ARG A 516 20.67 -42.27 -5.13
C ARG A 516 21.42 -41.63 -3.97
N ARG A 517 20.77 -41.45 -2.83
CA ARG A 517 21.41 -40.97 -1.59
C ARG A 517 22.43 -42.01 -1.12
N THR A 518 23.70 -41.61 -1.01
CA THR A 518 24.81 -42.47 -0.58
C THR A 518 25.21 -42.22 0.87
N ALA A 519 25.13 -40.96 1.32
CA ALA A 519 25.46 -40.58 2.69
C ALA A 519 24.69 -39.32 3.12
N ARG A 520 24.65 -39.08 4.44
CA ARG A 520 24.20 -37.80 5.03
C ARG A 520 25.33 -37.26 5.90
N MET A 521 25.64 -35.99 5.73
CA MET A 521 26.63 -35.27 6.54
C MET A 521 25.93 -34.21 7.37
N SER A 522 26.09 -34.27 8.69
CA SER A 522 25.64 -33.20 9.59
C SER A 522 26.76 -32.19 9.77
N TYR A 523 26.43 -30.90 9.78
CA TYR A 523 27.41 -29.86 10.01
C TYR A 523 26.85 -28.70 10.83
N ASN A 524 27.74 -28.03 11.55
CA ASN A 524 27.49 -26.73 12.15
C ASN A 524 28.60 -25.77 11.74
N GLY A 525 28.27 -24.48 11.74
CA GLY A 525 29.18 -23.44 11.33
C GLY A 525 28.92 -22.18 12.12
N GLN A 526 29.98 -21.44 12.37
CA GLN A 526 29.93 -20.08 12.90
C GLN A 526 30.81 -19.19 12.04
N GLY A 527 30.39 -17.94 11.83
CA GLY A 527 31.15 -17.03 11.00
C GLY A 527 30.87 -15.57 11.31
N ALA A 528 31.89 -14.74 11.04
CA ALA A 528 31.81 -13.30 11.07
C ALA A 528 32.06 -12.77 9.65
N TYR A 529 31.19 -11.87 9.20
CA TYR A 529 31.19 -11.29 7.87
C TYR A 529 31.29 -9.77 8.00
N LEU A 530 32.07 -9.14 7.14
CA LEU A 530 32.13 -7.69 7.00
C LEU A 530 31.91 -7.33 5.54
N ALA A 531 30.87 -6.56 5.27
CA ALA A 531 30.55 -6.05 3.95
C ALA A 531 30.59 -4.52 3.93
N LEU A 532 31.21 -3.96 2.90
CA LEU A 532 30.97 -2.59 2.44
C LEU A 532 29.98 -2.67 1.30
N GLY A 533 28.88 -1.92 1.39
CA GLY A 533 27.85 -1.92 0.36
C GLY A 533 27.46 -0.53 -0.11
N ARG A 534 26.87 -0.48 -1.30
CA ARG A 534 26.24 0.70 -1.89
C ARG A 534 24.84 0.37 -2.33
N GLN A 535 23.86 1.11 -1.84
CA GLN A 535 22.46 1.03 -2.27
C GLN A 535 22.23 1.82 -3.56
N PHE A 536 21.35 1.31 -4.42
CA PHE A 536 20.90 1.95 -5.65
C PHE A 536 19.42 2.29 -5.52
N GLY A 537 19.15 3.51 -5.06
CA GLY A 537 17.79 3.97 -4.77
C GLY A 537 17.07 3.01 -3.84
N TYR A 538 15.85 2.62 -4.21
CA TYR A 538 15.01 1.72 -3.43
C TYR A 538 15.03 0.27 -3.93
N TRP A 539 15.77 -0.05 -4.99
CA TRP A 539 15.60 -1.29 -5.73
C TRP A 539 16.77 -2.28 -5.63
N GLY A 540 17.96 -1.89 -5.18
CA GLY A 540 19.10 -2.83 -5.17
C GLY A 540 20.30 -2.39 -4.37
N ASP A 541 21.29 -3.28 -4.28
CA ASP A 541 22.60 -3.02 -3.69
C ASP A 541 23.74 -3.80 -4.36
N LEU A 542 24.96 -3.30 -4.16
CA LEU A 542 26.21 -4.02 -4.45
C LEU A 542 27.02 -4.09 -3.16
N GLN A 543 27.49 -5.27 -2.81
CA GLN A 543 28.31 -5.54 -1.64
C GLN A 543 29.63 -6.17 -2.03
N VAL A 544 30.70 -5.73 -1.36
CA VAL A 544 32.01 -6.37 -1.40
C VAL A 544 32.44 -6.62 0.03
N GLY A 545 32.90 -7.83 0.32
CA GLY A 545 33.20 -8.19 1.69
C GLY A 545 34.11 -9.39 1.88
N VAL A 546 34.37 -9.66 3.15
CA VAL A 546 35.16 -10.79 3.63
C VAL A 546 34.44 -11.46 4.78
N ALA A 547 34.55 -12.78 4.85
CA ALA A 547 34.01 -13.60 5.91
C ALA A 547 35.11 -14.51 6.47
N ARG A 548 35.10 -14.70 7.78
CA ARG A 548 35.88 -15.73 8.47
C ARG A 548 34.89 -16.71 9.08
N SER A 549 35.03 -17.99 8.77
CA SER A 549 34.12 -19.03 9.27
C SER A 549 34.87 -20.22 9.82
N GLU A 550 34.25 -20.86 10.79
CA GLU A 550 34.61 -22.18 11.28
C GLU A 550 33.43 -23.12 10.99
N SER A 551 33.71 -24.29 10.48
CA SER A 551 32.70 -25.33 10.24
C SER A 551 33.18 -26.64 10.81
N ARG A 552 32.25 -27.38 11.42
CA ARG A 552 32.49 -28.73 11.91
C ARG A 552 31.43 -29.65 11.35
N GLY A 553 31.82 -30.86 10.97
CA GLY A 553 30.87 -31.81 10.44
C GLY A 553 31.32 -33.25 10.56
N ASN A 554 30.34 -34.14 10.49
CA ASN A 554 30.52 -35.58 10.58
C ASN A 554 29.54 -36.30 9.65
N ILE A 555 29.93 -37.48 9.18
CA ILE A 555 29.03 -38.36 8.42
C ILE A 555 28.04 -38.96 9.44
N SER A 556 26.77 -38.63 9.27
CA SER A 556 25.69 -39.12 10.13
C SER A 556 25.02 -40.38 9.56
N ILE A 557 25.10 -40.60 8.24
CA ILE A 557 24.61 -41.82 7.58
C ILE A 557 25.60 -42.26 6.49
N PRO A 558 26.11 -43.50 6.49
CA PRO A 558 26.04 -44.45 7.61
C PRO A 558 26.76 -43.87 8.83
N ALA A 559 26.26 -44.17 10.03
CA ALA A 559 26.88 -43.66 11.25
C ALA A 559 28.25 -44.31 11.45
N ASP A 560 29.30 -43.50 11.42
CA ASP A 560 30.66 -43.92 11.77
C ASP A 560 31.08 -43.25 13.09
N LEU A 561 30.93 -43.99 14.18
CA LEU A 561 31.25 -43.51 15.54
C LEU A 561 32.76 -43.35 15.78
N GLY A 562 33.61 -43.87 14.89
CA GLY A 562 35.07 -43.77 14.98
C GLY A 562 35.68 -42.67 14.10
N ALA A 563 34.92 -42.12 13.16
CA ALA A 563 35.41 -41.06 12.27
C ALA A 563 35.62 -39.74 13.04
N PRO A 564 36.80 -39.08 12.90
CA PRO A 564 37.05 -37.80 13.53
C PRO A 564 36.15 -36.71 12.95
N GLU A 565 35.67 -35.79 13.80
CA GLU A 565 34.92 -34.61 13.37
C GLU A 565 35.79 -33.76 12.43
N ALA A 566 35.32 -33.53 11.21
CA ALA A 566 36.02 -32.68 10.25
C ALA A 566 35.85 -31.22 10.66
N ARG A 567 36.96 -30.55 10.98
CA ARG A 567 36.98 -29.11 11.32
C ARG A 567 37.66 -28.32 10.22
N ALA A 568 37.02 -27.28 9.73
CA ALA A 568 37.55 -26.38 8.72
C ALA A 568 37.46 -24.92 9.18
N LEU A 569 38.55 -24.17 9.01
CA LEU A 569 38.62 -22.72 9.25
C LEU A 569 38.81 -22.01 7.93
N GLY A 570 37.78 -21.32 7.43
CA GLY A 570 37.76 -20.70 6.11
C GLY A 570 37.86 -19.18 6.14
N THR A 571 38.46 -18.60 5.10
CA THR A 571 38.25 -17.20 4.72
C THR A 571 37.55 -17.15 3.36
N THR A 572 36.46 -16.40 3.27
CA THR A 572 35.73 -16.19 2.02
C THR A 572 35.71 -14.72 1.65
N LYS A 573 36.18 -14.38 0.45
CA LYS A 573 35.96 -13.06 -0.16
C LYS A 573 34.73 -13.14 -1.05
N PHE A 574 33.92 -12.09 -1.08
CA PHE A 574 32.71 -12.11 -1.90
C PHE A 574 32.40 -10.76 -2.53
N VAL A 575 31.71 -10.83 -3.68
CA VAL A 575 31.02 -9.73 -4.33
C VAL A 575 29.58 -10.18 -4.54
N LYS A 576 28.62 -9.36 -4.13
CA LYS A 576 27.19 -9.67 -4.25
C LYS A 576 26.43 -8.49 -4.81
N PHE A 577 25.73 -8.69 -5.93
CA PHE A 577 24.82 -7.71 -6.52
C PHE A 577 23.39 -8.21 -6.41
N ARG A 578 22.47 -7.33 -6.01
CA ARG A 578 21.06 -7.64 -5.89
C ARG A 578 20.20 -6.53 -6.43
N ALA A 579 19.12 -6.91 -7.10
CA ALA A 579 18.09 -6.00 -7.55
C ALA A 579 16.73 -6.67 -7.33
N ASP A 580 15.78 -5.96 -6.73
CA ASP A 580 14.44 -6.45 -6.45
C ASP A 580 13.41 -5.34 -6.63
N THR A 581 12.56 -5.51 -7.63
CA THR A 581 11.43 -4.63 -7.97
C THR A 581 10.11 -5.39 -8.04
N LEU A 582 10.06 -6.64 -7.55
CA LEU A 582 8.86 -7.47 -7.62
C LEU A 582 7.76 -6.90 -6.70
N ASP A 583 6.52 -6.89 -7.20
CA ASP A 583 5.33 -6.49 -6.44
C ASP A 583 4.84 -7.58 -5.47
N ALA A 584 5.20 -8.84 -5.71
CA ALA A 584 4.97 -9.95 -4.79
C ALA A 584 6.08 -11.02 -4.94
N PRO A 585 6.48 -11.73 -3.87
CA PRO A 585 7.53 -12.75 -3.96
C PRO A 585 7.03 -14.07 -4.56
N GLY A 586 5.77 -14.45 -4.33
CA GLY A 586 5.21 -15.73 -4.80
C GLY A 586 4.67 -15.67 -6.24
N PHE A 587 3.71 -14.77 -6.47
CA PHE A 587 3.07 -14.56 -7.79
C PHE A 587 3.17 -13.10 -8.20
N PRO A 588 4.35 -12.63 -8.62
CA PRO A 588 4.50 -11.26 -9.07
C PRO A 588 3.71 -11.02 -10.36
N THR A 589 3.19 -9.81 -10.52
CA THR A 589 2.58 -9.33 -11.78
C THR A 589 3.51 -8.40 -12.55
N ARG A 590 4.47 -7.77 -11.86
CA ARG A 590 5.43 -6.83 -12.44
C ARG A 590 6.75 -6.81 -11.67
N GLY A 591 7.75 -6.18 -12.27
CA GLY A 591 9.09 -6.06 -11.70
C GLY A 591 10.02 -7.20 -12.09
N MET A 592 11.16 -7.26 -11.41
CA MET A 592 12.25 -8.22 -11.63
C MET A 592 13.06 -8.41 -10.35
N LEU A 593 13.57 -9.62 -10.15
CA LEU A 593 14.54 -9.98 -9.11
C LEU A 593 15.82 -10.49 -9.77
N ILE A 594 16.97 -10.01 -9.31
CA ILE A 594 18.31 -10.47 -9.71
C ILE A 594 19.12 -10.70 -8.43
N ASP A 595 19.76 -11.87 -8.32
CA ASP A 595 20.82 -12.12 -7.34
C ASP A 595 22.03 -12.67 -8.09
N ALA A 596 23.15 -11.96 -8.00
CA ALA A 596 24.42 -12.36 -8.58
C ALA A 596 25.50 -12.36 -7.49
N THR A 597 26.15 -13.50 -7.30
CA THR A 597 27.14 -13.69 -6.25
C THR A 597 28.40 -14.32 -6.84
N TRP A 598 29.56 -13.78 -6.47
CA TRP A 598 30.86 -14.38 -6.71
C TRP A 598 31.59 -14.52 -5.38
N THR A 599 32.17 -15.70 -5.13
CA THR A 599 32.94 -15.98 -3.92
C THR A 599 34.28 -16.59 -4.25
N GLN A 600 35.25 -16.36 -3.36
CA GLN A 600 36.53 -17.05 -3.36
C GLN A 600 36.84 -17.48 -1.93
N SER A 601 36.85 -18.79 -1.69
CA SER A 601 37.01 -19.38 -0.37
C SER A 601 38.33 -20.13 -0.25
N SER A 602 39.06 -19.91 0.85
CA SER A 602 40.27 -20.65 1.20
C SER A 602 40.14 -21.29 2.57
N THR A 603 40.67 -22.50 2.73
CA THR A 603 40.67 -23.22 4.01
C THR A 603 42.06 -23.15 4.63
N THR A 604 42.12 -22.72 5.88
CA THR A 604 43.35 -22.61 6.67
C THR A 604 43.97 -24.01 6.83
N GLY A 605 45.26 -24.16 6.51
CA GLY A 605 45.97 -25.43 6.60
C GLY A 605 45.70 -26.41 5.44
N SER A 606 44.87 -26.03 4.46
CA SER A 606 44.70 -26.81 3.23
C SER A 606 45.76 -26.44 2.20
N ALA A 607 46.37 -27.45 1.55
CA ALA A 607 47.26 -27.25 0.40
C ALA A 607 46.48 -26.92 -0.89
N GLU A 608 45.16 -27.01 -0.86
CA GLU A 608 44.34 -26.74 -2.04
C GLU A 608 44.25 -25.22 -2.33
N LYS A 609 44.26 -24.86 -3.62
CA LYS A 609 44.05 -23.47 -4.05
C LYS A 609 42.69 -22.95 -3.60
N ALA A 610 42.54 -21.63 -3.44
CA ALA A 610 41.24 -21.03 -3.12
C ALA A 610 40.18 -21.43 -4.17
N LEU A 611 39.01 -21.85 -3.70
CA LEU A 611 37.87 -22.26 -4.51
C LEU A 611 37.06 -21.04 -4.92
N GLY A 612 37.02 -20.74 -6.23
CA GLY A 612 36.10 -19.76 -6.80
C GLY A 612 34.73 -20.37 -7.11
N GLN A 613 33.66 -19.69 -6.72
CA GLN A 613 32.29 -20.03 -7.09
C GLN A 613 31.55 -18.79 -7.59
N SER A 614 30.58 -18.98 -8.48
CA SER A 614 29.70 -17.92 -8.96
C SER A 614 28.30 -18.43 -9.17
N SER A 615 27.30 -17.59 -8.89
CA SER A 615 25.90 -17.87 -9.16
C SER A 615 25.19 -16.60 -9.64
N VAL A 616 24.26 -16.76 -10.57
CA VAL A 616 23.38 -15.70 -11.04
C VAL A 616 21.98 -16.29 -11.17
N SER A 617 20.99 -15.60 -10.60
CA SER A 617 19.58 -15.90 -10.79
C SER A 617 18.84 -14.64 -11.21
N VAL A 618 17.88 -14.81 -12.12
CA VAL A 618 17.02 -13.75 -12.66
C VAL A 618 15.59 -14.24 -12.69
N MET A 619 14.67 -13.46 -12.13
CA MET A 619 13.23 -13.67 -12.21
C MET A 619 12.57 -12.44 -12.81
N LYS A 620 11.84 -12.60 -13.90
CA LYS A 620 11.04 -11.54 -14.51
C LYS A 620 9.56 -11.86 -14.35
N ALA A 621 8.82 -10.93 -13.76
CA ALA A 621 7.39 -11.07 -13.57
C ALA A 621 6.59 -10.95 -14.86
N LEU A 622 5.47 -11.65 -14.93
CA LEU A 622 4.47 -11.62 -16.00
C LEU A 622 3.09 -11.48 -15.37
N GLY A 623 2.31 -10.49 -15.79
CA GLY A 623 0.98 -10.26 -15.26
C GLY A 623 0.04 -9.68 -16.30
N SER A 624 -1.19 -10.18 -16.36
CA SER A 624 -2.27 -9.62 -17.17
C SER A 624 -3.64 -10.06 -16.65
N GLY A 625 -4.49 -9.09 -16.30
CA GLY A 625 -5.81 -9.35 -15.72
C GLY A 625 -5.72 -10.25 -14.47
N ASN A 626 -6.35 -11.41 -14.52
CA ASN A 626 -6.37 -12.38 -13.42
C ASN A 626 -5.19 -13.36 -13.43
N TRP A 627 -4.20 -13.18 -14.30
CA TRP A 627 -3.01 -14.02 -14.41
C TRP A 627 -1.78 -13.34 -13.80
N ALA A 628 -1.00 -14.13 -13.06
CA ALA A 628 0.27 -13.73 -12.47
C ALA A 628 1.28 -14.88 -12.58
N GLY A 629 2.56 -14.57 -12.69
CA GLY A 629 3.59 -15.57 -12.90
C GLY A 629 4.95 -14.97 -13.22
N HIS A 630 5.89 -15.82 -13.65
CA HIS A 630 7.25 -15.39 -13.93
C HIS A 630 8.00 -16.32 -14.87
N VAL A 631 9.02 -15.74 -15.51
CA VAL A 631 10.11 -16.47 -16.15
C VAL A 631 11.32 -16.37 -15.24
N TYR A 632 11.99 -17.48 -15.02
CA TYR A 632 13.11 -17.62 -14.11
C TYR A 632 14.29 -18.33 -14.80
N GLY A 633 15.50 -17.83 -14.58
CA GLY A 633 16.74 -18.43 -15.02
C GLY A 633 17.78 -18.42 -13.90
N GLU A 634 18.51 -19.52 -13.74
CA GLU A 634 19.58 -19.68 -12.76
C GLU A 634 20.79 -20.34 -13.43
N TRP A 635 21.99 -19.86 -13.09
CA TRP A 635 23.25 -20.49 -13.45
C TRP A 635 24.20 -20.41 -12.27
N ALA A 636 24.85 -21.53 -11.94
CA ALA A 636 25.85 -21.58 -10.88
C ALA A 636 27.04 -22.45 -11.29
N ARG A 637 28.22 -22.13 -10.77
CA ARG A 637 29.48 -22.79 -11.09
C ARG A 637 30.43 -22.80 -9.91
N ALA A 638 31.16 -23.90 -9.76
CA ALA A 638 32.35 -24.00 -8.94
C ALA A 638 33.59 -24.32 -9.80
N GLN A 639 34.77 -23.83 -9.39
CA GLN A 639 36.04 -24.19 -10.05
C GLN A 639 36.37 -25.69 -9.90
N ARG A 640 36.06 -26.26 -8.73
CA ARG A 640 36.16 -27.69 -8.41
C ARG A 640 35.05 -28.08 -7.42
N GLY A 641 34.75 -29.36 -7.32
CA GLY A 641 33.63 -29.86 -6.50
C GLY A 641 32.28 -29.47 -7.07
N GLU A 642 31.29 -29.33 -6.20
CA GLU A 642 29.91 -29.00 -6.58
C GLU A 642 29.67 -27.48 -6.62
N ALA A 643 28.79 -27.06 -7.53
CA ALA A 643 28.25 -25.72 -7.58
C ALA A 643 27.58 -25.36 -6.24
N PRO A 644 27.49 -24.06 -5.88
CA PRO A 644 26.90 -23.62 -4.62
C PRO A 644 25.37 -23.82 -4.52
N LEU A 645 24.74 -24.39 -5.55
CA LEU A 645 23.30 -24.61 -5.66
C LEU A 645 23.04 -26.03 -6.18
N SER A 646 21.96 -26.64 -5.70
CA SER A 646 21.41 -27.92 -6.14
C SER A 646 20.05 -27.73 -6.81
N LEU A 647 19.68 -28.67 -7.67
CA LEU A 647 18.32 -28.78 -8.23
C LEU A 647 17.64 -30.05 -7.67
N GLY A 648 16.32 -29.99 -7.64
CA GLY A 648 15.41 -31.08 -7.30
C GLY A 648 14.29 -30.61 -6.39
N GLY A 649 13.08 -31.16 -6.58
CA GLY A 649 11.88 -30.79 -5.83
C GLY A 649 11.01 -29.77 -6.55
N PHE A 650 9.94 -29.32 -5.87
CA PHE A 650 8.93 -28.43 -6.46
C PHE A 650 9.53 -27.11 -6.97
N LEU A 651 9.19 -26.75 -8.20
CA LEU A 651 9.71 -25.58 -8.92
C LEU A 651 11.25 -25.53 -9.06
N ARG A 652 11.96 -26.63 -8.81
CA ARG A 652 13.40 -26.79 -9.01
C ARG A 652 13.72 -28.12 -9.72
N LEU A 653 12.94 -28.48 -10.74
CA LEU A 653 12.77 -29.80 -11.36
C LEU A 653 11.70 -30.66 -10.68
N SER A 654 10.47 -30.14 -10.68
CA SER A 654 9.29 -30.81 -10.14
C SER A 654 9.19 -32.28 -10.56
N GLY A 655 9.00 -33.17 -9.58
CA GLY A 655 8.96 -34.62 -9.77
C GLY A 655 10.29 -35.33 -9.50
N THR A 656 11.43 -34.65 -9.39
CA THR A 656 12.67 -35.29 -8.91
C THR A 656 12.78 -35.21 -7.38
N PRO A 657 13.57 -36.09 -6.72
CA PRO A 657 13.88 -35.93 -5.31
C PRO A 657 14.57 -34.59 -5.05
N SER A 658 14.29 -34.00 -3.89
CA SER A 658 14.87 -32.73 -3.48
C SER A 658 16.39 -32.77 -3.44
N ASP A 659 17.05 -31.74 -3.98
CA ASP A 659 18.52 -31.61 -4.03
C ASP A 659 19.29 -32.77 -4.72
N SER A 660 18.60 -33.62 -5.48
CA SER A 660 19.20 -34.81 -6.11
C SER A 660 20.04 -34.52 -7.36
N VAL A 661 19.97 -33.32 -7.92
CA VAL A 661 20.70 -32.91 -9.11
C VAL A 661 21.77 -31.90 -8.71
N SER A 662 23.01 -32.40 -8.61
CA SER A 662 24.21 -31.61 -8.35
C SER A 662 25.19 -31.69 -9.53
N GLY A 663 26.21 -30.84 -9.51
CA GLY A 663 27.24 -30.82 -10.55
C GLY A 663 28.20 -29.65 -10.39
N ARG A 664 29.32 -29.66 -11.12
CA ARG A 664 30.28 -28.55 -11.10
C ARG A 664 29.69 -27.25 -11.65
N SER A 665 28.78 -27.38 -12.61
CA SER A 665 27.92 -26.31 -13.11
C SER A 665 26.47 -26.74 -13.05
N ILE A 666 25.57 -25.81 -12.76
CA ILE A 666 24.12 -26.00 -12.70
C ILE A 666 23.46 -24.94 -13.56
N ALA A 667 22.40 -25.31 -14.27
CA ALA A 667 21.53 -24.36 -14.94
C ALA A 667 20.06 -24.78 -14.81
N LEU A 668 19.18 -23.80 -14.59
CA LEU A 668 17.72 -23.99 -14.54
C LEU A 668 17.03 -22.87 -15.31
N ALA A 669 16.05 -23.23 -16.12
CA ALA A 669 15.04 -22.34 -16.69
C ALA A 669 13.66 -22.80 -16.21
N ARG A 670 12.83 -21.86 -15.75
CA ARG A 670 11.50 -22.14 -15.22
C ARG A 670 10.50 -21.09 -15.70
N PHE A 671 9.34 -21.55 -16.10
CA PHE A 671 8.17 -20.72 -16.38
C PHE A 671 7.04 -21.11 -15.43
N VAL A 672 6.41 -20.14 -14.79
CA VAL A 672 5.28 -20.33 -13.89
C VAL A 672 4.16 -19.37 -14.28
N MET A 673 2.93 -19.87 -14.36
CA MET A 673 1.73 -19.04 -14.53
C MET A 673 0.59 -19.56 -13.68
N ALA A 674 -0.15 -18.65 -13.06
CA ALA A 674 -1.30 -18.99 -12.24
C ALA A 674 -2.43 -17.97 -12.42
N ARG A 675 -3.66 -18.47 -12.44
CA ARG A 675 -4.89 -17.67 -12.54
C ARG A 675 -5.56 -17.56 -11.18
N ARG A 676 -5.99 -16.36 -10.80
CA ARG A 676 -6.86 -16.14 -9.63
C ARG A 676 -8.21 -16.81 -9.87
N ILE A 677 -8.57 -17.73 -8.96
CA ILE A 677 -9.85 -18.48 -8.97
C ILE A 677 -10.74 -18.12 -7.79
N GLY A 678 -10.20 -17.41 -6.80
CA GLY A 678 -10.95 -16.94 -5.63
C GLY A 678 -10.07 -16.10 -4.71
N SER A 679 -10.56 -15.85 -3.50
CA SER A 679 -9.80 -15.23 -2.42
C SER A 679 -10.33 -15.70 -1.06
N LEU A 680 -9.42 -15.77 -0.09
CA LEU A 680 -9.78 -15.90 1.31
C LEU A 680 -10.20 -14.53 1.88
N PRO A 681 -10.93 -14.49 3.01
CA PRO A 681 -11.14 -13.26 3.76
C PRO A 681 -9.78 -12.61 4.09
N THR A 682 -9.72 -11.28 4.02
CA THR A 682 -8.50 -10.47 4.21
C THR A 682 -7.83 -10.69 5.58
N THR A 683 -8.58 -11.20 6.56
CA THR A 683 -8.06 -11.60 7.89
C THR A 683 -7.16 -12.83 7.85
N PHE A 684 -7.35 -13.75 6.90
CA PHE A 684 -6.61 -15.03 6.85
C PHE A 684 -5.63 -15.11 5.68
N GLY A 685 -5.89 -14.40 4.59
CA GLY A 685 -5.06 -14.45 3.40
C GLY A 685 -5.54 -13.54 2.28
N GLY A 686 -5.15 -13.88 1.06
CA GLY A 686 -5.45 -13.16 -0.16
C GLY A 686 -5.95 -14.09 -1.26
N ALA A 687 -5.38 -13.98 -2.44
CA ALA A 687 -5.85 -14.69 -3.62
C ALA A 687 -5.59 -16.21 -3.55
N VAL A 688 -6.60 -16.96 -3.98
CA VAL A 688 -6.48 -18.39 -4.29
C VAL A 688 -6.25 -18.53 -5.79
N ARG A 689 -5.22 -19.27 -6.18
CA ARG A 689 -4.80 -19.44 -7.57
C ARG A 689 -4.68 -20.91 -7.96
N ALA A 690 -5.01 -21.22 -9.20
CA ALA A 690 -4.63 -22.45 -9.86
C ALA A 690 -3.59 -22.14 -10.92
N GLY A 691 -2.51 -22.91 -10.98
CA GLY A 691 -1.40 -22.64 -11.89
C GLY A 691 -0.63 -23.87 -12.30
N PHE A 692 0.37 -23.65 -13.15
CA PHE A 692 1.25 -24.67 -13.66
C PHE A 692 2.69 -24.15 -13.78
N SER A 693 3.65 -25.08 -13.85
CA SER A 693 5.04 -24.78 -14.17
C SER A 693 5.57 -25.66 -15.30
N VAL A 694 6.54 -25.12 -16.04
CA VAL A 694 7.39 -25.86 -16.97
C VAL A 694 8.84 -25.52 -16.64
N GLU A 695 9.66 -26.55 -16.51
CA GLU A 695 11.01 -26.46 -15.97
C GLU A 695 11.98 -27.27 -16.83
N MET A 696 13.19 -26.75 -17.02
CA MET A 696 14.27 -27.43 -17.70
C MET A 696 15.60 -27.09 -17.04
N GLY A 697 16.34 -28.08 -16.60
CA GLY A 697 17.58 -27.84 -15.86
C GLY A 697 18.40 -29.10 -15.65
N GLY A 698 19.65 -28.94 -15.20
CA GLY A 698 20.57 -30.04 -15.00
C GLY A 698 21.91 -29.61 -14.39
N GLY A 699 22.62 -30.57 -13.81
CA GLY A 699 24.00 -30.45 -13.35
C GLY A 699 24.96 -31.09 -14.33
N PHE A 700 26.08 -30.42 -14.62
CA PHE A 700 27.02 -30.87 -15.64
C PHE A 700 28.45 -30.38 -15.41
N ASP A 701 29.38 -31.01 -16.13
CA ASP A 701 30.77 -30.57 -16.24
C ASP A 701 31.05 -30.02 -17.66
N GLN A 702 31.80 -28.93 -17.76
CA GLN A 702 32.18 -28.31 -19.05
C GLN A 702 33.10 -29.17 -19.92
N SER A 703 33.75 -30.20 -19.36
CA SER A 703 34.51 -31.17 -20.15
C SER A 703 33.61 -32.07 -21.00
N GLU A 704 32.30 -32.11 -20.73
CA GLU A 704 31.34 -32.87 -21.51
C GLU A 704 30.60 -31.96 -22.51
N PRO A 705 30.39 -32.38 -23.77
CA PRO A 705 29.60 -31.62 -24.71
C PRO A 705 28.16 -31.47 -24.21
N LEU A 706 27.63 -30.24 -24.20
CA LEU A 706 26.25 -29.92 -23.78
C LEU A 706 25.24 -30.60 -24.72
N ARG A 707 24.85 -31.83 -24.38
CA ARG A 707 23.81 -32.59 -25.08
C ARG A 707 22.46 -32.36 -24.40
N ARG A 708 21.37 -32.45 -25.18
CA ARG A 708 20.00 -32.32 -24.68
C ARG A 708 19.65 -33.35 -23.59
N SER A 709 20.38 -34.46 -23.51
CA SER A 709 20.22 -35.52 -22.50
C SER A 709 20.67 -35.14 -21.09
N VAL A 710 21.45 -34.07 -20.94
CA VAL A 710 21.96 -33.59 -19.64
C VAL A 710 20.90 -32.76 -18.88
N PHE A 711 19.90 -32.26 -19.60
CA PHE A 711 18.82 -31.48 -19.02
C PHE A 711 17.59 -32.36 -18.77
N THR A 712 17.10 -32.32 -17.53
CA THR A 712 15.82 -32.88 -17.15
C THR A 712 14.73 -31.87 -17.45
N GLN A 713 13.63 -32.35 -18.05
CA GLN A 713 12.41 -31.58 -18.24
C GLN A 713 11.39 -31.99 -17.18
N ALA A 714 10.75 -31.00 -16.57
CA ALA A 714 9.80 -31.16 -15.50
C ALA A 714 8.59 -30.24 -15.72
N SER A 715 7.46 -30.64 -15.15
CA SER A 715 6.24 -29.84 -15.15
C SER A 715 5.47 -30.08 -13.85
N SER A 716 4.68 -29.09 -13.44
CA SER A 716 3.78 -29.25 -12.30
C SER A 716 2.46 -28.53 -12.52
N VAL A 717 1.44 -28.96 -11.77
CA VAL A 717 0.18 -28.25 -11.59
C VAL A 717 -0.02 -28.04 -10.09
N PHE A 718 -0.52 -26.87 -9.70
CA PHE A 718 -0.65 -26.52 -8.30
C PHE A 718 -1.88 -25.66 -8.02
N LEU A 719 -2.38 -25.81 -6.80
CA LEU A 719 -3.21 -24.81 -6.14
C LEU A 719 -2.34 -24.03 -5.18
N ALA A 720 -2.48 -22.71 -5.19
CA ALA A 720 -1.75 -21.84 -4.30
C ALA A 720 -2.65 -20.84 -3.60
N VAL A 721 -2.30 -20.48 -2.37
CA VAL A 721 -3.04 -19.53 -1.55
C VAL A 721 -2.05 -18.55 -0.95
N ASP A 722 -2.27 -17.26 -1.17
CA ASP A 722 -1.55 -16.23 -0.42
C ASP A 722 -2.09 -16.22 1.01
N THR A 723 -1.31 -16.65 2.00
CA THR A 723 -1.71 -16.61 3.41
C THR A 723 -0.92 -15.54 4.16
N ARG A 724 -1.36 -15.17 5.38
CA ARG A 724 -0.57 -14.28 6.25
C ARG A 724 0.78 -14.87 6.67
N PHE A 725 0.94 -16.20 6.65
CA PHE A 725 2.20 -16.88 6.98
C PHE A 725 3.17 -16.97 5.79
N GLY A 726 2.73 -16.58 4.59
CA GLY A 726 3.45 -16.78 3.34
C GLY A 726 2.60 -17.54 2.32
N PRO A 727 3.09 -17.74 1.09
CA PRO A 727 2.35 -18.49 0.10
C PRO A 727 2.33 -19.99 0.46
N ALA A 728 1.15 -20.60 0.33
CA ALA A 728 0.94 -22.02 0.52
C ALA A 728 0.67 -22.68 -0.83
N TYR A 729 1.22 -23.87 -1.06
CA TYR A 729 1.05 -24.64 -2.29
C TYR A 729 0.67 -26.07 -1.99
N LEU A 730 -0.29 -26.58 -2.75
CA LEU A 730 -0.52 -28.01 -2.93
C LEU A 730 -0.29 -28.32 -4.41
N ALA A 731 0.71 -29.13 -4.71
CA ALA A 731 1.13 -29.34 -6.09
C ALA A 731 1.35 -30.82 -6.42
N THR A 732 1.26 -31.14 -7.70
CA THR A 732 1.73 -32.40 -8.26
C THR A 732 2.70 -32.10 -9.39
N GLY A 733 3.86 -32.76 -9.36
CA GLY A 733 4.93 -32.54 -10.33
C GLY A 733 5.43 -33.85 -10.93
N SER A 734 5.84 -33.81 -12.18
CA SER A 734 6.43 -34.96 -12.88
C SER A 734 7.59 -34.50 -13.75
N SER A 735 8.62 -35.34 -13.81
CA SER A 735 9.80 -35.16 -14.65
C SER A 735 10.01 -36.36 -15.56
N LYS A 736 10.69 -36.14 -16.69
CA LYS A 736 10.95 -37.19 -17.68
C LYS A 736 11.75 -38.33 -17.05
N GLY A 737 11.13 -39.51 -16.92
CA GLY A 737 11.76 -40.72 -16.36
C GLY A 737 11.52 -40.95 -14.86
N ASN A 738 10.70 -40.13 -14.19
CA ASN A 738 10.32 -40.33 -12.79
C ASN A 738 8.80 -40.38 -12.59
N THR A 739 8.35 -41.04 -11.52
CA THR A 739 6.94 -41.05 -11.11
C THR A 739 6.51 -39.69 -10.57
N GLY A 740 5.23 -39.34 -10.70
CA GLY A 740 4.71 -38.07 -10.17
C GLY A 740 4.83 -37.97 -8.65
N THR A 741 5.21 -36.78 -8.15
CA THR A 741 5.36 -36.48 -6.72
C THR A 741 4.30 -35.47 -6.30
N VAL A 742 3.73 -35.64 -5.11
CA VAL A 742 2.83 -34.67 -4.49
C VAL A 742 3.63 -33.81 -3.52
N TYR A 743 3.29 -32.53 -3.47
CA TYR A 743 4.03 -31.53 -2.73
C TYR A 743 3.07 -30.70 -1.88
N LEU A 744 3.44 -30.45 -0.62
CA LEU A 744 2.82 -29.47 0.25
C LEU A 744 3.88 -28.48 0.70
N PHE A 745 3.66 -27.19 0.44
CA PHE A 745 4.55 -26.11 0.85
C PHE A 745 3.78 -25.00 1.57
N LEU A 746 4.40 -24.44 2.59
CA LEU A 746 4.05 -23.16 3.22
C LEU A 746 5.35 -22.38 3.38
N GLY A 747 5.47 -21.23 2.72
CA GLY A 747 6.69 -20.42 2.73
C GLY A 747 7.34 -20.26 1.36
N PRO A 748 8.63 -19.90 1.29
CA PRO A 748 9.31 -19.61 0.04
C PRO A 748 9.53 -20.87 -0.82
N VAL A 749 9.27 -20.75 -2.13
CA VAL A 749 9.48 -21.82 -3.15
C VAL A 749 10.29 -21.33 -4.35
N TRP A 750 10.82 -20.10 -4.28
CA TRP A 750 11.42 -19.41 -5.42
C TRP A 750 12.89 -19.71 -5.61
#